data_AF-A0A7C5S7Q2-F1
#
_entry.id   AF-A0A7C5S7Q2-F1
#
_cell.length_a   1.000
_cell.length_b   1.000
_cell.length_c   1.000
_cell.angle_alpha   90.00
_cell.angle_beta   90.00
_cell.angle_gamma   90.00
#
_symmetry.space_group_name_H-M   'P 1'
#
loop_
_entity.id
_entity.type
_entity.pdbx_description
1 polymer ?
#
loop_
_entity_poly.entity_id
_entity_poly.type
_entity_poly.pdbx_seq_one_letter_code
_entity_poly.pdbx_strand_id
1 'polypeptide(L)'
;MRGQVVLFVLCGLSWSILIAQEPPGPLPADSNWQHFGYALDWAEVYWHGTTDGKRLYFGGAYFQVGGQPGEIFSWDTERQQLQVLSRRGGRYSLLMWAEDTLYAFSSMVDGIPTQGFALWDGQRWHIPPMGPNGVVSFAVRCGDTLYAAGGFTAITGPDTTIPVRGFAKYHLRTRQWSVWGSGKGLAAWRYYGLTGLRGLAVDTVRKRIAVVGLFDTIDGTAAMGIAVYDIQQGRWEGIRGPSELLYGYAVMACEWLGDTLLVGGILTTFAGKPVCGLVGYDLRMRQWVELPCLPGTEPGRVCPVLLMGKVDGKPYVHYYLYSPQGVMRGSVALWEGGRWRELFPEGCTQSVALLVAGMERVGGTVYAAGFIPLPSGAVAQIARWDSSSNTWQEIPELRAEGGYAYPDAHSWRILVRSLLKRGDTLIVGGLFRTAGQRFASGVALYDIRRRLWHPLGSCPEIELPGVTREDTLPGRTLDGGVYTMLLVRDDLYVGGCFVQAGGKRTYGLARYNFREGRWYPMGITDPEARVYALAQLGDSLYVAGFFQQVDTIRVGSVAIWDLQRQRWYPVEDGGIRGVAGMRTITGMVAFQGKIYISGDFRSAGGQEGVDKFAVWDGQRWRKALGDSAPGVIVDGLTVTPWGMVFAVPGEIRVGEQLLRGVVLYDGESFRVVTPRTTNRWAIAADTATGTLVSGGAGQLSRIFLDGRPEVVLGSGVQHFAREYDWQPGRIYALLCDADGCWVGGAFLYAGRRLSQALAYWRRESTGVVERSEGKIAGRIYPLPALEEAVVEYELGRGGEAVLELLDGLGRVVERRQLGWRGAGRQRERLGLAGLASGVYYWRLRAGTELATGTLVVVR
;
A
#
# COMPACT_ATOMS: atom_id res chain seq x y z
N MET A 1 39.17 18.75 -2.09
CA MET A 1 38.38 18.73 -0.83
C MET A 1 37.11 17.94 -1.12
N ARG A 2 37.04 16.67 -0.67
CA ARG A 2 35.89 15.79 -0.91
C ARG A 2 34.77 16.19 0.07
N GLY A 3 33.60 16.55 -0.45
CA GLY A 3 32.42 16.89 0.36
C GLY A 3 32.05 15.71 1.27
N GLN A 4 31.78 16.00 2.55
CA GLN A 4 31.44 14.99 3.55
C GLN A 4 29.96 15.12 3.90
N VAL A 5 29.30 13.98 3.88
CA VAL A 5 27.87 13.79 4.02
C VAL A 5 27.47 13.80 5.50
N VAL A 6 26.51 14.65 5.85
CA VAL A 6 25.76 14.58 7.11
C VAL A 6 24.47 13.85 6.77
N LEU A 7 24.34 12.60 7.19
CA LEU A 7 23.20 11.76 6.85
C LEU A 7 22.16 11.86 7.97
N PHE A 8 21.05 12.50 7.65
CA PHE A 8 19.93 12.66 8.58
C PHE A 8 18.98 11.47 8.46
N VAL A 9 18.42 11.06 9.59
CA VAL A 9 17.21 10.24 9.62
C VAL A 9 16.00 11.15 9.71
N LEU A 10 15.00 10.81 8.91
CA LEU A 10 13.62 11.20 9.13
C LEU A 10 13.19 10.78 10.55
N CYS A 11 13.26 11.72 11.49
CA CYS A 11 12.43 11.73 12.70
C CYS A 11 11.43 12.91 12.64
N GLY A 12 10.98 13.27 11.43
CA GLY A 12 9.87 14.19 11.20
C GLY A 12 8.56 13.40 11.15
N LEU A 13 7.90 13.23 12.31
CA LEU A 13 6.55 12.66 12.44
C LEU A 13 6.31 11.26 11.82
N SER A 14 7.35 10.45 11.65
CA SER A 14 7.20 9.05 11.23
C SER A 14 6.79 8.18 12.42
N TRP A 15 5.56 7.71 12.38
CA TRP A 15 5.04 6.67 13.25
C TRP A 15 5.77 5.35 12.91
N SER A 16 6.87 5.06 13.63
CA SER A 16 7.53 3.76 13.91
C SER A 16 7.38 2.64 12.87
N ILE A 17 8.42 2.25 12.10
CA ILE A 17 9.53 1.27 12.31
C ILE A 17 9.18 -0.10 12.97
N LEU A 18 9.18 -1.16 12.14
CA LEU A 18 8.80 -2.60 12.25
C LEU A 18 8.48 -3.19 10.82
N ILE A 19 9.43 -3.84 10.13
CA ILE A 19 9.15 -4.50 8.82
C ILE A 19 8.88 -6.00 9.02
N ALA A 20 7.94 -6.52 8.25
CA ALA A 20 7.53 -7.92 8.19
C ALA A 20 8.22 -8.72 7.07
N GLN A 21 8.25 -10.04 7.25
CA GLN A 21 8.83 -11.01 6.32
C GLN A 21 7.90 -11.31 5.13
N GLU A 22 8.46 -11.69 3.98
CA GLU A 22 7.73 -12.48 2.97
C GLU A 22 7.04 -13.67 3.64
N PRO A 23 5.88 -14.14 3.13
CA PRO A 23 5.20 -15.31 3.67
C PRO A 23 6.16 -16.51 3.73
N PRO A 24 6.43 -17.07 4.93
CA PRO A 24 7.21 -18.28 5.00
C PRO A 24 6.37 -19.45 4.45
N GLY A 25 6.84 -20.09 3.38
CA GLY A 25 6.30 -21.34 2.85
C GLY A 25 5.96 -21.32 1.35
N PRO A 26 5.76 -22.48 0.71
CA PRO A 26 5.39 -22.58 -0.69
C PRO A 26 3.97 -22.07 -0.89
N LEU A 27 3.79 -20.77 -1.13
CA LEU A 27 2.53 -20.23 -1.64
C LEU A 27 2.17 -20.92 -2.97
N PRO A 28 0.90 -21.28 -3.23
CA PRO A 28 0.51 -21.75 -4.54
C PRO A 28 0.79 -20.64 -5.58
N ALA A 29 1.70 -20.93 -6.51
CA ALA A 29 1.98 -20.06 -7.64
C ALA A 29 0.84 -20.16 -8.65
N ASP A 30 -0.27 -19.45 -8.39
CA ASP A 30 -1.32 -19.31 -9.39
C ASP A 30 -0.91 -18.22 -10.40
N SER A 31 -0.40 -18.67 -11.55
CA SER A 31 0.03 -17.81 -12.66
C SER A 31 -1.11 -17.11 -13.39
N ASN A 32 -2.37 -17.42 -13.05
CA ASN A 32 -3.54 -16.79 -13.65
C ASN A 32 -3.80 -15.39 -13.11
N TRP A 33 -3.16 -15.02 -11.99
CA TRP A 33 -3.22 -13.66 -11.50
C TRP A 33 -2.41 -12.70 -12.37
N GLN A 34 -3.10 -11.73 -12.93
CA GLN A 34 -2.53 -10.51 -13.44
C GLN A 34 -2.54 -9.44 -12.34
N HIS A 35 -1.41 -8.74 -12.26
CA HIS A 35 -1.15 -7.74 -11.24
C HIS A 35 -0.96 -6.38 -11.89
N PHE A 36 -1.24 -5.35 -11.10
CA PHE A 36 -1.24 -3.96 -11.55
C PHE A 36 -0.15 -3.13 -10.85
N GLY A 37 0.80 -3.79 -10.17
CA GLY A 37 1.88 -3.13 -9.42
C GLY A 37 1.32 -2.26 -8.29
N TYR A 38 1.98 -1.12 -8.03
CA TYR A 38 1.49 -0.08 -7.11
C TYR A 38 0.38 0.75 -7.72
N ALA A 39 -0.69 0.06 -8.10
CA ALA A 39 -1.79 0.62 -8.84
C ALA A 39 -2.57 1.65 -8.02
N LEU A 40 -2.64 1.50 -6.69
CA LEU A 40 -3.41 2.35 -5.80
C LEU A 40 -2.61 2.70 -4.54
N ASP A 41 -2.49 4.00 -4.24
CA ASP A 41 -1.74 4.58 -3.12
C ASP A 41 -0.25 4.26 -3.02
N TRP A 42 0.52 5.30 -2.70
CA TRP A 42 1.94 5.17 -2.44
C TRP A 42 2.16 4.55 -1.06
N ALA A 43 3.16 3.69 -0.96
CA ALA A 43 3.72 3.35 0.32
C ALA A 43 4.82 4.34 0.70
N GLU A 44 5.04 4.51 2.01
CA GLU A 44 6.11 5.36 2.54
C GLU A 44 7.47 4.85 2.06
N VAL A 45 8.16 5.70 1.34
CA VAL A 45 9.51 5.47 0.87
C VAL A 45 10.48 6.04 1.90
N TYR A 46 11.11 5.16 2.67
CA TYR A 46 12.24 5.55 3.51
C TYR A 46 13.48 5.59 2.62
N TRP A 47 14.08 6.76 2.42
CA TRP A 47 15.37 6.83 1.75
C TRP A 47 16.47 7.05 2.78
N HIS A 48 17.45 6.16 2.75
CA HIS A 48 18.77 6.38 3.34
C HIS A 48 19.75 6.33 2.18
N GLY A 49 20.48 7.41 1.93
CA GLY A 49 21.47 7.36 0.88
C GLY A 49 22.63 8.28 1.11
N THR A 50 23.74 7.91 0.51
CA THR A 50 25.07 8.47 0.67
C THR A 50 25.80 8.41 -0.66
N THR A 51 26.97 8.99 -0.76
CA THR A 51 27.72 9.02 -2.01
C THR A 51 29.22 8.85 -1.80
N ASP A 52 29.87 8.20 -2.76
CA ASP A 52 31.33 8.18 -2.90
C ASP A 52 31.86 9.31 -3.80
N GLY A 53 30.96 10.16 -4.31
CA GLY A 53 31.21 11.24 -5.27
C GLY A 53 30.92 10.87 -6.72
N LYS A 54 30.83 9.57 -7.04
CA LYS A 54 30.50 9.02 -8.38
C LYS A 54 29.24 8.17 -8.40
N ARG A 55 28.94 7.51 -7.27
CA ARG A 55 27.79 6.65 -7.10
C ARG A 55 26.91 7.17 -5.98
N LEU A 56 25.61 7.11 -6.22
CA LEU A 56 24.61 7.20 -5.16
C LEU A 56 24.43 5.80 -4.59
N TYR A 57 24.64 5.63 -3.29
CA TYR A 57 24.22 4.44 -2.57
C TYR A 57 22.93 4.79 -1.86
N PHE A 58 21.90 3.98 -2.01
CA PHE A 58 20.63 4.24 -1.37
C PHE A 58 19.92 2.96 -1.01
N GLY A 59 19.13 3.03 0.04
CA GLY A 59 18.31 1.92 0.48
C GLY A 59 17.10 2.42 1.23
N GLY A 60 16.17 1.50 1.45
CA GLY A 60 14.84 1.85 1.92
C GLY A 60 13.91 0.66 1.93
N ALA A 61 12.68 0.89 2.40
CA ALA A 61 11.58 -0.01 2.12
C ALA A 61 11.19 0.15 0.65
N TYR A 62 12.05 -0.27 -0.27
CA TYR A 62 11.74 -0.43 -1.69
C TYR A 62 11.48 -1.91 -1.92
N PHE A 63 10.51 -2.25 -2.76
CA PHE A 63 10.40 -3.63 -3.25
C PHE A 63 11.28 -3.84 -4.47
N GLN A 64 11.31 -2.83 -5.36
CA GLN A 64 12.21 -2.80 -6.51
C GLN A 64 12.53 -1.37 -6.92
N VAL A 65 13.69 -1.19 -7.55
CA VAL A 65 14.10 0.06 -8.18
C VAL A 65 14.52 -0.28 -9.61
N GLY A 66 14.03 0.45 -10.60
CA GLY A 66 14.34 0.19 -12.01
C GLY A 66 13.94 -1.21 -12.48
N GLY A 67 12.87 -1.78 -11.89
CA GLY A 67 12.43 -3.16 -12.14
C GLY A 67 13.32 -4.26 -11.55
N GLN A 68 14.34 -3.91 -10.75
CA GLN A 68 15.20 -4.87 -10.07
C GLN A 68 14.80 -5.01 -8.59
N PRO A 69 14.45 -6.21 -8.11
CA PRO A 69 14.10 -6.41 -6.71
C PRO A 69 15.32 -6.26 -5.81
N GLY A 70 15.16 -5.53 -4.72
CA GLY A 70 16.20 -5.32 -3.72
C GLY A 70 15.88 -4.18 -2.76
N GLU A 71 16.77 -3.98 -1.80
CA GLU A 71 16.58 -3.04 -0.70
C GLU A 71 17.71 -2.02 -0.59
N ILE A 72 18.94 -2.43 -0.94
CA ILE A 72 20.09 -1.54 -1.05
C ILE A 72 20.57 -1.58 -2.49
N PHE A 73 20.74 -0.40 -3.04
CA PHE A 73 21.13 -0.17 -4.42
C PHE A 73 22.32 0.78 -4.48
N SER A 74 23.04 0.70 -5.59
CA SER A 74 23.92 1.78 -6.02
C SER A 74 23.58 2.19 -7.44
N TRP A 75 23.70 3.48 -7.71
CA TRP A 75 23.51 4.08 -9.01
C TRP A 75 24.78 4.80 -9.43
N ASP A 76 25.40 4.30 -10.49
CA ASP A 76 26.55 4.91 -11.12
C ASP A 76 26.08 6.05 -12.03
N THR A 77 26.36 7.30 -11.63
CA THR A 77 25.84 8.46 -12.35
C THR A 77 26.54 8.69 -13.69
N GLU A 78 27.79 8.24 -13.82
CA GLU A 78 28.56 8.36 -15.06
C GLU A 78 28.10 7.32 -16.09
N ARG A 79 27.87 6.08 -15.65
CA ARG A 79 27.45 4.98 -16.52
C ARG A 79 25.94 4.84 -16.67
N GLN A 80 25.16 5.54 -15.85
CA GLN A 80 23.71 5.36 -15.71
C GLN A 80 23.33 3.90 -15.47
N GLN A 81 24.03 3.27 -14.51
CA GLN A 81 23.85 1.86 -14.20
C GLN A 81 23.37 1.67 -12.77
N LEU A 82 22.25 0.95 -12.64
CA LEU A 82 21.72 0.48 -11.36
C LEU A 82 22.33 -0.88 -11.02
N GLN A 83 22.82 -1.01 -9.78
CA GLN A 83 23.29 -2.26 -9.22
C GLN A 83 22.56 -2.54 -7.90
N VAL A 84 22.00 -3.74 -7.76
CA VAL A 84 21.47 -4.24 -6.49
C VAL A 84 22.63 -4.71 -5.61
N LEU A 85 22.74 -4.15 -4.42
CA LEU A 85 23.75 -4.54 -3.41
C LEU A 85 23.20 -5.51 -2.36
N SER A 86 21.89 -5.47 -2.11
CA SER A 86 21.20 -6.38 -1.19
C SER A 86 19.82 -6.70 -1.77
N ARG A 87 19.55 -7.98 -2.05
CA ARG A 87 18.24 -8.43 -2.55
C ARG A 87 17.23 -8.68 -1.44
N ARG A 88 17.72 -8.91 -0.21
CA ARG A 88 16.90 -9.31 0.94
C ARG A 88 17.53 -8.81 2.23
N GLY A 89 16.73 -8.36 3.18
CA GLY A 89 17.30 -7.92 4.44
C GLY A 89 16.31 -7.62 5.54
N GLY A 90 16.81 -6.86 6.51
CA GLY A 90 16.26 -6.79 7.87
C GLY A 90 15.78 -5.40 8.25
N ARG A 91 15.77 -5.09 9.55
CA ARG A 91 15.54 -3.73 10.02
C ARG A 91 16.72 -2.85 9.61
N TYR A 92 16.55 -2.05 8.56
CA TYR A 92 17.52 -1.02 8.14
C TYR A 92 17.23 0.30 8.82
N SER A 93 18.30 1.00 9.19
CA SER A 93 18.20 2.28 9.90
C SER A 93 19.06 3.40 9.31
N LEU A 94 20.16 3.06 8.62
CA LEU A 94 21.06 4.05 8.04
C LEU A 94 22.06 3.42 7.04
N LEU A 95 22.42 4.17 5.99
CA LEU A 95 23.57 3.90 5.11
C LEU A 95 24.58 5.04 5.22
N MET A 96 25.88 4.76 5.17
CA MET A 96 26.91 5.80 5.20
C MET A 96 28.17 5.36 4.46
N TRP A 97 28.69 6.23 3.58
CA TRP A 97 29.94 5.99 2.90
C TRP A 97 31.12 6.58 3.66
N ALA A 98 32.18 5.80 3.88
CA ALA A 98 33.42 6.25 4.49
C ALA A 98 34.61 5.37 4.10
N GLU A 99 35.76 5.98 3.75
CA GLU A 99 37.04 5.26 3.45
C GLU A 99 36.85 4.08 2.50
N ASP A 100 36.22 4.35 1.36
CA ASP A 100 35.96 3.36 0.31
C ASP A 100 35.08 2.18 0.74
N THR A 101 34.33 2.34 1.84
CA THR A 101 33.44 1.34 2.41
C THR A 101 32.05 1.93 2.63
N LEU A 102 31.02 1.18 2.24
CA LEU A 102 29.63 1.49 2.57
C LEU A 102 29.26 0.78 3.88
N TYR A 103 28.89 1.54 4.89
CA TYR A 103 28.40 1.05 6.18
C TYR A 103 26.88 0.99 6.15
N ALA A 104 26.33 -0.18 6.49
CA ALA A 104 24.89 -0.39 6.62
C ALA A 104 24.52 -0.76 8.06
N PHE A 105 23.71 0.07 8.69
CA PHE A 105 23.12 -0.21 9.99
C PHE A 105 21.81 -0.97 9.78
N SER A 106 21.96 -2.27 9.64
CA SER A 106 20.87 -3.20 9.36
C SER A 106 20.98 -4.43 10.22
N SER A 107 19.86 -5.09 10.54
CA SER A 107 19.84 -6.42 11.17
C SER A 107 20.04 -7.59 10.19
N MET A 108 20.02 -7.34 8.87
CA MET A 108 20.30 -8.35 7.84
C MET A 108 20.68 -7.67 6.53
N VAL A 109 21.62 -8.26 5.80
CA VAL A 109 22.03 -7.84 4.45
C VAL A 109 22.14 -9.06 3.55
N ASP A 110 21.56 -8.99 2.35
CA ASP A 110 21.47 -10.07 1.37
C ASP A 110 21.06 -11.45 1.95
N GLY A 111 20.09 -11.44 2.87
CA GLY A 111 19.60 -12.64 3.56
C GLY A 111 20.48 -13.12 4.72
N ILE A 112 21.61 -12.46 5.00
CA ILE A 112 22.54 -12.83 6.06
C ILE A 112 22.26 -11.98 7.32
N PRO A 113 21.90 -12.59 8.46
CA PRO A 113 21.70 -11.88 9.72
C PRO A 113 22.98 -11.17 10.18
N THR A 114 22.83 -9.99 10.76
CA THR A 114 23.94 -9.17 11.28
C THR A 114 23.70 -8.84 12.76
N GLN A 115 24.72 -8.32 13.43
CA GLN A 115 24.58 -7.72 14.77
C GLN A 115 24.15 -6.24 14.67
N GLY A 116 23.21 -5.91 13.78
CA GLY A 116 22.74 -4.54 13.56
C GLY A 116 23.67 -3.66 12.71
N PHE A 117 24.73 -4.24 12.14
CA PHE A 117 25.78 -3.51 11.42
C PHE A 117 26.51 -4.40 10.41
N ALA A 118 26.76 -3.88 9.20
CA ALA A 118 27.49 -4.54 8.12
C ALA A 118 28.30 -3.53 7.27
N LEU A 119 29.31 -4.04 6.55
CA LEU A 119 30.17 -3.23 5.69
C LEU A 119 30.20 -3.81 4.27
N TRP A 120 30.16 -2.96 3.26
CA TRP A 120 30.32 -3.34 1.87
C TRP A 120 31.60 -2.74 1.31
N ASP A 121 32.50 -3.60 0.83
CA ASP A 121 33.85 -3.24 0.33
C ASP A 121 33.90 -2.93 -1.18
N GLY A 122 32.74 -2.87 -1.83
CA GLY A 122 32.63 -2.74 -3.29
C GLY A 122 32.34 -4.07 -4.00
N GLN A 123 32.56 -5.22 -3.35
CA GLN A 123 32.33 -6.54 -3.92
C GLN A 123 31.45 -7.45 -3.05
N ARG A 124 31.58 -7.38 -1.72
CA ARG A 124 30.83 -8.24 -0.79
C ARG A 124 30.53 -7.56 0.53
N TRP A 125 29.52 -8.09 1.22
CA TRP A 125 29.20 -7.74 2.60
C TRP A 125 30.14 -8.44 3.58
N HIS A 126 30.63 -7.68 4.57
CA HIS A 126 31.36 -8.14 5.73
C HIS A 126 30.53 -7.87 6.98
N ILE A 127 30.48 -8.84 7.89
CA ILE A 127 29.67 -8.76 9.12
C ILE A 127 30.62 -8.76 10.31
N PRO A 128 30.80 -7.60 10.97
CA PRO A 128 31.59 -7.52 12.19
C PRO A 128 31.02 -8.40 13.29
N PRO A 129 31.88 -8.92 14.18
CA PRO A 129 31.45 -9.76 15.30
C PRO A 129 30.65 -8.98 16.34
N MET A 130 30.74 -7.64 16.34
CA MET A 130 30.07 -6.77 17.29
C MET A 130 29.30 -5.65 16.59
N GLY A 131 28.10 -5.34 17.10
CA GLY A 131 27.31 -4.22 16.62
C GLY A 131 26.19 -3.80 17.58
N PRO A 132 25.44 -2.74 17.27
CA PRO A 132 24.42 -2.18 18.13
C PRO A 132 23.21 -3.13 18.26
N ASN A 133 22.73 -3.32 19.49
CA ASN A 133 21.57 -4.17 19.79
C ASN A 133 20.21 -3.51 19.49
N GLY A 134 20.20 -2.42 18.72
CA GLY A 134 19.04 -1.60 18.45
C GLY A 134 19.27 -0.65 17.27
N VAL A 135 18.31 0.24 17.06
CA VAL A 135 18.27 1.12 15.88
C VAL A 135 19.30 2.26 16.01
N VAL A 136 20.16 2.42 15.00
CA VAL A 136 21.01 3.61 14.87
C VAL A 136 20.24 4.65 14.04
N SER A 137 19.72 5.66 14.73
CA SER A 137 18.89 6.70 14.12
C SER A 137 19.71 7.87 13.60
N PHE A 138 20.98 8.04 13.97
CA PHE A 138 21.80 9.12 13.43
C PHE A 138 23.24 8.65 13.41
N ALA A 139 23.98 8.97 12.36
CA ALA A 139 25.42 8.84 12.40
C ALA A 139 26.10 9.96 11.62
N VAL A 140 27.22 10.44 12.16
CA VAL A 140 28.09 11.41 11.49
C VAL A 140 29.52 10.96 11.56
N ARG A 141 30.31 11.33 10.55
CA ARG A 141 31.75 11.04 10.53
C ARG A 141 32.55 12.29 10.84
N CYS A 142 33.57 12.15 11.69
CA CYS A 142 34.63 13.14 11.79
C CYS A 142 35.99 12.45 11.92
N GLY A 143 36.88 12.69 10.94
CA GLY A 143 38.19 12.03 10.90
C GLY A 143 38.05 10.51 10.74
N ASP A 144 38.68 9.76 11.63
CA ASP A 144 38.71 8.29 11.69
C ASP A 144 37.55 7.69 12.50
N THR A 145 36.60 8.51 12.96
CA THR A 145 35.55 8.07 13.88
C THR A 145 34.17 8.32 13.31
N LEU A 146 33.32 7.30 13.36
CA LEU A 146 31.87 7.40 13.20
C LEU A 146 31.24 7.58 14.58
N TYR A 147 30.37 8.56 14.68
CA TYR A 147 29.62 8.89 15.88
C TYR A 147 28.18 8.48 15.65
N ALA A 148 27.75 7.40 16.31
CA ALA A 148 26.43 6.81 16.15
C ALA A 148 25.54 7.17 17.35
N ALA A 149 24.29 7.53 17.07
CA ALA A 149 23.28 7.79 18.07
C ALA A 149 21.94 7.14 17.70
N GLY A 150 21.17 6.65 18.69
CA GLY A 150 19.88 6.02 18.43
C GLY A 150 19.35 5.14 19.56
N GLY A 151 18.28 4.40 19.27
CA GLY A 151 17.53 3.55 20.21
C GLY A 151 18.20 2.23 20.62
N PHE A 152 19.54 2.19 20.74
CA PHE A 152 20.30 1.02 21.19
C PHE A 152 20.83 1.21 22.63
N THR A 153 21.02 0.11 23.36
CA THR A 153 21.44 0.13 24.78
C THR A 153 22.79 -0.55 25.02
N ALA A 154 23.31 -1.27 24.03
CA ALA A 154 24.62 -1.88 24.07
C ALA A 154 25.17 -2.13 22.67
N ILE A 155 26.49 -2.30 22.58
CA ILE A 155 27.14 -2.97 21.46
C ILE A 155 27.38 -4.41 21.90
N THR A 156 26.79 -5.36 21.19
CA THR A 156 26.78 -6.79 21.52
C THR A 156 27.56 -7.60 20.49
N GLY A 157 28.30 -8.59 20.96
CA GLY A 157 28.86 -9.68 20.18
C GLY A 157 28.72 -11.02 20.92
N PRO A 158 29.30 -12.12 20.39
CA PRO A 158 29.13 -13.47 20.93
C PRO A 158 29.47 -13.58 22.43
N ASP A 159 30.60 -13.01 22.85
CA ASP A 159 31.14 -13.16 24.21
C ASP A 159 31.33 -11.82 24.95
N THR A 160 30.96 -10.70 24.32
CA THR A 160 31.28 -9.36 24.85
C THR A 160 30.10 -8.41 24.64
N THR A 161 29.79 -7.63 25.68
CA THR A 161 28.76 -6.58 25.63
C THR A 161 29.35 -5.28 26.18
N ILE A 162 29.34 -4.22 25.37
CA ILE A 162 29.74 -2.87 25.77
C ILE A 162 28.46 -2.07 26.05
N PRO A 163 28.15 -1.74 27.31
CA PRO A 163 26.96 -0.96 27.62
C PRO A 163 27.10 0.47 27.07
N VAL A 164 26.16 0.88 26.22
CA VAL A 164 26.13 2.23 25.60
C VAL A 164 24.70 2.75 25.60
N ARG A 165 24.43 3.93 26.16
CA ARG A 165 23.05 4.45 26.27
C ARG A 165 22.64 5.24 25.03
N GLY A 166 22.65 4.57 23.89
CA GLY A 166 22.26 5.14 22.60
C GLY A 166 23.30 6.05 21.96
N PHE A 167 24.54 6.07 22.46
CA PHE A 167 25.67 6.80 21.88
C PHE A 167 26.93 5.95 21.86
N ALA A 168 27.53 5.77 20.68
CA ALA A 168 28.75 5.00 20.52
C ALA A 168 29.65 5.61 19.43
N LYS A 169 30.95 5.34 19.56
CA LYS A 169 31.96 5.64 18.54
C LYS A 169 32.36 4.35 17.84
N TYR A 170 32.48 4.36 16.53
CA TYR A 170 33.12 3.30 15.76
C TYR A 170 34.38 3.86 15.09
N HIS A 171 35.53 3.26 15.42
CA HIS A 171 36.82 3.66 14.88
C HIS A 171 37.07 2.94 13.56
N LEU A 172 37.20 3.69 12.47
CA LEU A 172 37.22 3.14 11.10
C LEU A 172 38.46 2.29 10.85
N ARG A 173 39.65 2.74 11.28
CA ARG A 173 40.91 1.99 11.14
C ARG A 173 40.98 0.73 11.99
N THR A 174 40.63 0.83 13.28
CA THR A 174 40.75 -0.32 14.20
C THR A 174 39.55 -1.24 14.14
N ARG A 175 38.43 -0.80 13.51
CA ARG A 175 37.15 -1.50 13.43
C ARG A 175 36.54 -1.85 14.78
N GLN A 176 36.81 -1.01 15.79
CA GLN A 176 36.37 -1.22 17.17
C GLN A 176 35.32 -0.20 17.58
N TRP A 177 34.37 -0.67 18.39
CA TRP A 177 33.40 0.17 19.09
C TRP A 177 33.98 0.69 20.40
N SER A 178 33.70 1.94 20.73
CA SER A 178 33.98 2.52 22.05
C SER A 178 32.81 3.39 22.52
N VAL A 179 32.78 3.66 23.82
CA VAL A 179 31.76 4.54 24.42
C VAL A 179 32.00 5.98 23.95
N TRP A 180 30.95 6.69 23.53
CA TRP A 180 31.03 8.13 23.24
C TRP A 180 30.79 8.98 24.51
N GLY A 181 29.98 8.47 25.43
CA GLY A 181 29.65 9.07 26.73
C GLY A 181 28.50 8.28 27.37
N SER A 182 28.09 8.61 28.59
CA SER A 182 27.08 7.81 29.30
C SER A 182 25.63 8.19 28.99
N GLY A 183 25.36 9.29 28.26
CA GLY A 183 24.02 9.69 27.81
C GLY A 183 22.96 9.80 28.93
N LYS A 184 23.37 9.84 30.22
CA LYS A 184 22.47 9.99 31.38
C LYS A 184 21.73 11.32 31.24
N GLY A 185 20.49 11.25 30.74
CA GLY A 185 19.64 12.40 30.42
C GLY A 185 18.62 12.17 29.30
N LEU A 186 18.86 11.20 28.40
CA LEU A 186 17.87 10.75 27.39
C LEU A 186 16.85 9.72 27.95
N ALA A 187 16.96 9.38 29.24
CA ALA A 187 16.16 8.34 29.87
C ALA A 187 14.79 8.88 30.31
N ALA A 188 13.74 8.60 29.54
CA ALA A 188 12.44 8.11 30.05
C ALA A 188 11.26 8.27 29.07
N TRP A 189 11.36 9.05 27.99
CA TRP A 189 10.23 9.17 27.05
C TRP A 189 10.29 8.08 25.97
N ARG A 190 9.92 6.85 26.38
CA ARG A 190 9.62 5.74 25.47
C ARG A 190 8.26 5.96 24.82
N TYR A 191 8.18 6.84 23.83
CA TYR A 191 7.10 6.80 22.84
C TYR A 191 7.67 6.13 21.58
N TYR A 192 7.16 4.95 21.24
CA TYR A 192 7.46 4.22 19.99
C TYR A 192 8.92 3.84 19.67
N GLY A 193 9.81 3.76 20.68
CA GLY A 193 11.15 3.16 20.52
C GLY A 193 12.26 4.07 19.96
N LEU A 194 12.03 5.38 19.86
CA LEU A 194 13.04 6.36 19.46
C LEU A 194 13.71 7.01 20.68
N THR A 195 14.98 7.38 20.54
CA THR A 195 15.65 8.32 21.46
C THR A 195 15.00 9.70 21.35
N GLY A 196 15.08 10.52 22.40
CA GLY A 196 14.66 11.93 22.33
C GLY A 196 15.38 12.78 21.26
N LEU A 197 16.47 12.28 20.65
CA LEU A 197 17.22 12.98 19.60
C LEU A 197 16.39 13.18 18.32
N ARG A 198 16.43 14.40 17.77
CA ARG A 198 15.73 14.82 16.55
C ARG A 198 16.67 15.24 15.43
N GLY A 199 17.87 15.75 15.76
CA GLY A 199 18.88 16.13 14.78
C GLY A 199 20.31 15.93 15.29
N LEU A 200 21.22 15.65 14.37
CA LEU A 200 22.66 15.46 14.61
C LEU A 200 23.43 16.12 13.46
N ALA A 201 24.31 17.07 13.77
CA ALA A 201 25.08 17.81 12.76
C ALA A 201 26.56 17.86 13.11
N VAL A 202 27.46 17.74 12.11
CA VAL A 202 28.91 17.77 12.32
C VAL A 202 29.57 18.92 11.57
N ASP A 203 30.50 19.61 12.25
CA ASP A 203 31.49 20.49 11.62
C ASP A 203 32.84 19.75 11.66
N THR A 204 33.24 19.21 10.51
CA THR A 204 34.44 18.40 10.37
C THR A 204 35.72 19.23 10.32
N VAL A 205 35.61 20.53 10.04
CA VAL A 205 36.73 21.49 10.00
C VAL A 205 37.05 21.92 11.43
N ARG A 206 36.04 22.35 12.19
CA ARG A 206 36.20 22.80 13.58
C ARG A 206 36.10 21.68 14.61
N LYS A 207 35.89 20.44 14.17
CA LYS A 207 35.86 19.24 15.02
C LYS A 207 34.83 19.33 16.15
N ARG A 208 33.57 19.62 15.78
CA ARG A 208 32.45 19.66 16.74
C ARG A 208 31.19 18.99 16.19
N ILE A 209 30.35 18.50 17.09
CA ILE A 209 29.06 17.85 16.77
C ILE A 209 27.95 18.54 17.55
N ALA A 210 26.85 18.90 16.90
CA ALA A 210 25.64 19.37 17.58
C ALA A 210 24.59 18.26 17.62
N VAL A 211 23.85 18.20 18.73
CA VAL A 211 22.67 17.35 18.92
C VAL A 211 21.49 18.22 19.33
N VAL A 212 20.31 17.92 18.77
CA VAL A 212 19.06 18.59 19.16
C VAL A 212 17.91 17.60 19.37
N GLY A 213 17.00 17.90 20.29
CA GLY A 213 15.78 17.12 20.49
C GLY A 213 15.19 17.22 21.91
N LEU A 214 14.51 16.16 22.33
CA LEU A 214 13.83 15.97 23.60
C LEU A 214 14.78 15.39 24.66
N PHE A 215 15.62 16.24 25.27
CA PHE A 215 16.46 15.85 26.40
C PHE A 215 16.85 17.02 27.29
N ASP A 216 16.88 16.83 28.60
CA ASP A 216 17.24 17.93 29.53
C ASP A 216 18.74 17.99 29.81
N THR A 217 19.39 16.83 29.79
CA THR A 217 20.83 16.68 30.06
C THR A 217 21.48 15.71 29.09
N ILE A 218 22.79 15.86 28.89
CA ILE A 218 23.63 14.92 28.16
C ILE A 218 24.94 14.71 28.94
N ASP A 219 25.19 13.47 29.35
CA ASP A 219 26.38 13.11 30.15
C ASP A 219 26.56 13.97 31.42
N GLY A 220 25.45 14.35 32.08
CA GLY A 220 25.45 15.23 33.25
C GLY A 220 25.53 16.73 32.94
N THR A 221 25.77 17.13 31.69
CA THR A 221 25.70 18.53 31.25
C THR A 221 24.25 18.93 31.00
N ALA A 222 23.79 20.02 31.63
CA ALA A 222 22.47 20.59 31.36
C ALA A 222 22.43 21.20 29.96
N ALA A 223 21.48 20.77 29.12
CA ALA A 223 21.45 21.07 27.69
C ALA A 223 20.08 21.47 27.15
N MET A 224 18.98 21.15 27.83
CA MET A 224 17.61 21.61 27.48
C MET A 224 17.28 21.45 25.98
N GLY A 225 17.67 20.31 25.42
CA GLY A 225 17.38 19.89 24.06
C GLY A 225 18.40 20.33 23.01
N ILE A 226 19.48 21.05 23.38
CA ILE A 226 20.53 21.48 22.46
C ILE A 226 21.90 21.35 23.13
N ALA A 227 22.80 20.54 22.55
CA ALA A 227 24.17 20.43 23.02
C ALA A 227 25.18 20.36 21.88
N VAL A 228 26.40 20.81 22.16
CA VAL A 228 27.55 20.72 21.27
C VAL A 228 28.65 19.92 21.94
N TYR A 229 29.18 18.93 21.24
CA TYR A 229 30.34 18.14 21.62
C TYR A 229 31.59 18.70 20.94
N ASP A 230 32.56 19.11 21.73
CA ASP A 230 33.91 19.39 21.25
C ASP A 230 34.67 18.07 21.13
N ILE A 231 35.05 17.70 19.90
CA ILE A 231 35.71 16.41 19.64
C ILE A 231 37.15 16.41 20.18
N GLN A 232 37.83 17.55 20.18
CA GLN A 232 39.22 17.63 20.61
C GLN A 232 39.34 17.55 22.13
N GLN A 233 38.43 18.23 22.83
CA GLN A 233 38.40 18.27 24.28
C GLN A 233 37.60 17.11 24.89
N GLY A 234 36.79 16.44 24.07
CA GLY A 234 36.00 15.29 24.48
C GLY A 234 34.85 15.63 25.44
N ARG A 235 34.33 16.86 25.40
CA ARG A 235 33.33 17.36 26.37
C ARG A 235 32.08 17.93 25.70
N TRP A 236 30.96 17.84 26.41
CA TRP A 236 29.69 18.45 26.03
C TRP A 236 29.56 19.87 26.60
N GLU A 237 28.97 20.76 25.82
CA GLU A 237 28.50 22.08 26.20
C GLU A 237 27.00 22.17 25.87
N GLY A 238 26.17 22.45 26.87
CA GLY A 238 24.74 22.68 26.67
C GLY A 238 24.48 24.13 26.24
N ILE A 239 23.62 24.31 25.24
CA ILE A 239 23.22 25.64 24.77
C ILE A 239 21.90 26.00 25.43
N ARG A 240 21.89 27.10 26.20
CA ARG A 240 20.65 27.63 26.78
C ARG A 240 19.87 28.42 25.73
N GLY A 241 18.59 28.11 25.60
CA GLY A 241 17.64 28.88 24.81
C GLY A 241 16.48 29.41 25.65
N PRO A 242 15.64 30.28 25.08
CA PRO A 242 14.52 30.88 25.78
C PRO A 242 13.45 29.82 26.12
N SER A 243 12.54 30.19 27.02
CA SER A 243 11.54 29.28 27.57
C SER A 243 10.62 28.65 26.53
N GLU A 244 10.49 29.22 25.33
CA GLU A 244 9.66 28.66 24.27
C GLU A 244 10.25 27.36 23.66
N LEU A 245 11.52 27.05 23.91
CA LEU A 245 12.14 25.76 23.59
C LEU A 245 11.92 24.68 24.66
N LEU A 246 11.34 25.03 25.83
CA LEU A 246 11.37 24.24 27.09
C LEU A 246 10.69 22.88 27.10
N TYR A 247 10.08 22.44 26.00
CA TYR A 247 9.48 21.11 25.95
C TYR A 247 10.02 20.24 24.81
N GLY A 248 11.03 20.69 24.05
CA GLY A 248 11.74 19.91 23.01
C GLY A 248 10.88 19.36 21.86
N TYR A 249 9.55 19.49 21.90
CA TYR A 249 8.63 19.08 20.83
C TYR A 249 8.73 19.98 19.60
N ALA A 250 9.21 21.21 19.79
CA ALA A 250 9.34 22.18 18.71
C ALA A 250 10.61 21.96 17.89
N VAL A 251 11.74 21.54 18.47
CA VAL A 251 13.03 21.44 17.76
C VAL A 251 13.14 20.11 17.04
N MET A 252 13.28 20.17 15.72
CA MET A 252 13.20 18.99 14.84
C MET A 252 14.47 18.76 14.02
N ALA A 253 15.25 19.80 13.74
CA ALA A 253 16.45 19.67 12.93
C ALA A 253 17.52 20.70 13.31
N CYS A 254 18.79 20.37 13.02
CA CYS A 254 19.90 21.30 13.15
C CYS A 254 20.95 21.08 12.06
N GLU A 255 21.71 22.12 11.72
CA GLU A 255 22.85 22.03 10.81
C GLU A 255 23.83 23.18 11.03
N TRP A 256 25.10 23.02 10.65
CA TRP A 256 26.13 24.06 10.82
C TRP A 256 26.21 25.01 9.62
N LEU A 257 26.15 26.32 9.88
CA LEU A 257 26.51 27.39 8.96
C LEU A 257 27.71 28.17 9.51
N GLY A 258 28.92 27.78 9.11
CA GLY A 258 30.14 28.40 9.62
C GLY A 258 30.25 28.26 11.14
N ASP A 259 30.16 29.37 11.87
CA ASP A 259 30.16 29.40 13.34
C ASP A 259 28.78 29.49 13.99
N THR A 260 27.73 29.48 13.17
CA THR A 260 26.34 29.51 13.60
C THR A 260 25.75 28.10 13.52
N LEU A 261 25.17 27.63 14.62
CA LEU A 261 24.31 26.45 14.63
C LEU A 261 22.90 26.87 14.19
N LEU A 262 22.43 26.34 13.07
CA LEU A 262 21.05 26.48 12.64
C LEU A 262 20.19 25.50 13.45
N VAL A 263 19.06 25.97 13.94
CA VAL A 263 18.08 25.17 14.70
C VAL A 263 16.70 25.45 14.12
N GLY A 264 16.03 24.40 13.66
CA GLY A 264 14.72 24.50 13.02
C GLY A 264 13.70 23.59 13.69
N GLY A 265 12.44 23.96 13.52
CA GLY A 265 11.36 23.33 14.22
C GLY A 265 9.98 23.87 13.90
N ILE A 266 9.01 23.55 14.74
CA ILE A 266 7.70 24.19 14.76
C ILE A 266 7.80 25.44 15.65
N LEU A 267 8.47 26.48 15.13
CA LEU A 267 8.77 27.72 15.85
C LEU A 267 7.99 28.89 15.23
N THR A 268 7.12 29.52 16.00
CA THR A 268 6.42 30.76 15.62
C THR A 268 7.06 32.00 16.24
N THR A 269 7.58 31.86 17.46
CA THR A 269 8.25 32.93 18.20
C THR A 269 9.52 32.41 18.87
N PHE A 270 10.47 33.30 19.10
CA PHE A 270 11.72 33.02 19.80
C PHE A 270 12.15 34.23 20.62
N ALA A 271 12.29 34.07 21.93
CA ALA A 271 12.61 35.17 22.86
C ALA A 271 11.66 36.37 22.70
N GLY A 272 10.35 36.10 22.58
CA GLY A 272 9.32 37.11 22.37
C GLY A 272 9.27 37.77 20.98
N LYS A 273 10.14 37.37 20.03
CA LYS A 273 10.12 37.88 18.64
C LYS A 273 9.53 36.86 17.67
N PRO A 274 8.76 37.28 16.65
CA PRO A 274 8.26 36.38 15.62
C PRO A 274 9.41 35.84 14.74
N VAL A 275 9.37 34.54 14.40
CA VAL A 275 10.37 33.87 13.55
C VAL A 275 9.72 33.04 12.45
N CYS A 276 10.52 32.63 11.46
CA CYS A 276 10.11 31.85 10.29
C CYS A 276 10.45 30.35 10.43
N GLY A 277 10.25 29.74 11.61
CA GLY A 277 10.56 28.32 11.84
C GLY A 277 12.03 27.96 12.04
N LEU A 278 12.93 28.95 11.91
CA LEU A 278 14.38 28.78 11.86
C LEU A 278 15.10 29.88 12.66
N VAL A 279 16.07 29.48 13.49
CA VAL A 279 16.91 30.40 14.30
C VAL A 279 18.38 29.97 14.27
N GLY A 280 19.29 30.92 14.53
CA GLY A 280 20.72 30.67 14.57
C GLY A 280 21.31 30.89 15.97
N TYR A 281 22.26 30.06 16.39
CA TYR A 281 23.09 30.30 17.58
C TYR A 281 24.55 30.48 17.18
N ASP A 282 25.09 31.68 17.34
CA ASP A 282 26.49 31.96 17.04
C ASP A 282 27.38 31.55 18.22
N LEU A 283 28.27 30.58 18.00
CA LEU A 283 29.15 30.05 19.05
C LEU A 283 30.27 31.01 19.47
N ARG A 284 30.69 31.93 18.61
CA ARG A 284 31.74 32.90 18.94
C ARG A 284 31.19 33.97 19.87
N MET A 285 29.99 34.45 19.56
CA MET A 285 29.31 35.48 20.33
C MET A 285 28.51 34.89 21.49
N ARG A 286 28.29 33.57 21.51
CA ARG A 286 27.45 32.85 22.47
C ARG A 286 26.04 33.42 22.58
N GLN A 287 25.49 33.85 21.46
CA GLN A 287 24.18 34.50 21.39
C GLN A 287 23.34 33.95 20.24
N TRP A 288 22.03 34.06 20.42
CA TRP A 288 21.07 33.79 19.35
C TRP A 288 21.06 34.95 18.35
N VAL A 289 21.03 34.61 17.07
CA VAL A 289 21.05 35.54 15.96
C VAL A 289 19.84 35.29 15.05
N GLU A 290 19.29 36.39 14.53
CA GLU A 290 18.22 36.33 13.53
C GLU A 290 18.78 35.86 12.19
N LEU A 291 17.97 35.10 11.46
CA LEU A 291 18.30 34.58 10.14
C LEU A 291 17.31 35.12 9.10
N PRO A 292 17.73 35.26 7.82
CA PRO A 292 16.79 35.57 6.75
C PRO A 292 15.66 34.53 6.72
N CYS A 293 14.42 34.99 6.53
CA CYS A 293 13.27 34.09 6.41
C CYS A 293 13.40 33.17 5.19
N LEU A 294 12.80 31.99 5.31
CA LEU A 294 12.70 31.03 4.22
C LEU A 294 11.75 31.59 3.14
N PRO A 295 11.97 31.28 1.85
CA PRO A 295 11.11 31.76 0.78
C PRO A 295 9.63 31.40 1.01
N GLY A 296 8.74 32.38 0.87
CA GLY A 296 7.30 32.21 1.07
C GLY A 296 6.83 32.18 2.53
N THR A 297 7.72 32.41 3.50
CA THR A 297 7.36 32.42 4.93
C THR A 297 7.24 33.83 5.50
N GLU A 298 6.37 33.98 6.49
CA GLU A 298 6.16 35.23 7.23
C GLU A 298 6.52 35.03 8.71
N PRO A 299 7.23 35.97 9.35
CA PRO A 299 7.51 35.89 10.79
C PRO A 299 6.23 35.75 11.61
N GLY A 300 6.20 34.79 12.54
CA GLY A 300 5.05 34.58 13.44
C GLY A 300 4.01 33.60 12.91
N ARG A 301 4.09 33.18 11.65
CA ARG A 301 3.27 32.09 11.10
C ARG A 301 3.93 30.73 11.40
N VAL A 302 3.09 29.69 11.49
CA VAL A 302 3.58 28.32 11.68
C VAL A 302 4.33 27.88 10.44
N CYS A 303 5.64 27.63 10.58
CA CYS A 303 6.51 27.11 9.52
C CYS A 303 7.32 25.93 10.09
N PRO A 304 6.82 24.69 9.97
CA PRO A 304 7.54 23.50 10.40
C PRO A 304 8.80 23.31 9.56
N VAL A 305 9.95 23.40 10.20
CA VAL A 305 11.23 22.97 9.62
C VAL A 305 11.55 21.58 10.18
N LEU A 306 11.49 20.55 9.34
CA LEU A 306 11.59 19.16 9.78
C LEU A 306 12.94 18.50 9.50
N LEU A 307 13.68 19.01 8.52
CA LEU A 307 14.94 18.44 8.09
C LEU A 307 15.89 19.55 7.65
N MET A 308 17.16 19.36 7.98
CA MET A 308 18.26 20.12 7.41
C MET A 308 19.30 19.15 6.90
N GLY A 309 20.18 19.62 6.04
CA GLY A 309 21.38 18.89 5.68
C GLY A 309 22.34 19.77 4.89
N LYS A 310 23.37 19.17 4.30
CA LYS A 310 24.34 19.89 3.48
C LYS A 310 24.44 19.31 2.09
N VAL A 311 24.55 20.20 1.12
CA VAL A 311 25.00 19.87 -0.24
C VAL A 311 26.12 20.85 -0.60
N ASP A 312 27.29 20.33 -0.99
CA ASP A 312 28.55 21.11 -1.18
C ASP A 312 28.97 21.97 0.03
N GLY A 313 28.71 21.48 1.24
CA GLY A 313 29.01 22.24 2.46
C GLY A 313 28.06 23.42 2.72
N LYS A 314 27.09 23.67 1.83
CA LYS A 314 26.03 24.66 2.03
C LYS A 314 24.82 23.99 2.68
N PRO A 315 24.24 24.59 3.74
CA PRO A 315 23.06 24.04 4.36
C PRO A 315 21.85 24.16 3.44
N TYR A 316 20.99 23.14 3.45
CA TYR A 316 19.64 23.19 2.92
C TYR A 316 18.64 22.94 4.04
N VAL A 317 17.42 23.43 3.86
CA VAL A 317 16.32 23.33 4.82
C VAL A 317 15.09 22.83 4.09
N HIS A 318 14.43 21.82 4.65
CA HIS A 318 13.11 21.38 4.24
C HIS A 318 12.05 21.95 5.21
N TYR A 319 11.03 22.59 4.65
CA TYR A 319 10.04 23.34 5.42
C TYR A 319 8.65 23.28 4.78
N TYR A 320 7.62 23.62 5.55
CA TYR A 320 6.25 23.68 5.06
C TYR A 320 5.72 25.10 5.03
N LEU A 321 5.06 25.42 3.92
CA LEU A 321 4.31 26.62 3.66
C LEU A 321 2.83 26.35 3.91
N TYR A 322 2.15 27.29 4.56
CA TYR A 322 0.69 27.28 4.72
C TYR A 322 0.08 28.39 3.87
N SER A 323 -0.87 28.04 3.01
CA SER A 323 -1.67 29.04 2.32
C SER A 323 -2.70 29.67 3.27
N PRO A 324 -3.18 30.89 2.98
CA PRO A 324 -4.30 31.49 3.70
C PRO A 324 -5.58 30.63 3.70
N GLN A 325 -5.74 29.72 2.71
CA GLN A 325 -6.85 28.76 2.65
C GLN A 325 -6.58 27.44 3.39
N GLY A 326 -5.46 27.31 4.11
CA GLY A 326 -5.12 26.12 4.90
C GLY A 326 -4.45 24.99 4.10
N VAL A 327 -4.01 25.24 2.86
CA VAL A 327 -3.29 24.25 2.06
C VAL A 327 -1.84 24.21 2.51
N MET A 328 -1.35 23.03 2.88
CA MET A 328 0.05 22.80 3.26
C MET A 328 0.85 22.35 2.03
N ARG A 329 1.94 23.07 1.75
CA ARG A 329 2.90 22.75 0.67
C ARG A 329 4.28 22.61 1.28
N GLY A 330 4.95 21.46 1.09
CA GLY A 330 6.36 21.36 1.49
C GLY A 330 7.27 22.10 0.50
N SER A 331 8.49 22.43 0.91
CA SER A 331 9.49 23.04 0.04
C SER A 331 10.90 22.80 0.59
N VAL A 332 11.91 23.05 -0.25
CA VAL A 332 13.33 22.97 0.10
C VAL A 332 14.01 24.26 -0.30
N ALA A 333 14.79 24.83 0.60
CA ALA A 333 15.62 25.99 0.33
C ALA A 333 17.10 25.68 0.56
N LEU A 334 17.96 26.19 -0.33
CA LEU A 334 19.40 26.10 -0.27
C LEU A 334 20.01 27.46 0.13
N TRP A 335 21.02 27.44 0.99
CA TRP A 335 21.72 28.66 1.39
C TRP A 335 22.69 29.15 0.30
N GLU A 336 22.50 30.40 -0.15
CA GLU A 336 23.34 31.07 -1.14
C GLU A 336 23.88 32.40 -0.60
N GLY A 337 24.86 32.33 0.31
CA GLY A 337 25.73 33.47 0.63
C GLY A 337 25.01 34.70 1.19
N GLY A 338 24.00 34.50 2.04
CA GLY A 338 23.24 35.57 2.71
C GLY A 338 21.73 35.49 2.51
N ARG A 339 21.25 34.60 1.63
CA ARG A 339 19.83 34.37 1.40
C ARG A 339 19.52 32.88 1.15
N TRP A 340 18.26 32.52 1.33
CA TRP A 340 17.71 31.22 0.97
C TRP A 340 17.16 31.24 -0.45
N ARG A 341 17.52 30.24 -1.25
CA ARG A 341 16.96 30.02 -2.59
C ARG A 341 16.07 28.79 -2.58
N GLU A 342 14.82 28.94 -3.01
CA GLU A 342 13.87 27.82 -3.11
C GLU A 342 14.19 26.92 -4.31
N LEU A 343 14.17 25.60 -4.09
CA LEU A 343 14.35 24.55 -5.10
C LEU A 343 13.02 24.00 -5.63
N PHE A 344 11.89 24.57 -5.23
CA PHE A 344 10.55 24.23 -5.72
C PHE A 344 9.75 25.51 -5.96
N PRO A 345 9.98 26.26 -7.06
CA PRO A 345 9.28 27.52 -7.30
C PRO A 345 7.77 27.31 -7.59
N GLU A 346 7.02 28.41 -7.68
CA GLU A 346 5.58 28.43 -7.95
C GLU A 346 5.21 27.59 -9.19
N GLY A 347 4.26 26.66 -9.05
CA GLY A 347 3.83 25.72 -10.11
C GLY A 347 3.90 24.24 -9.72
N CYS A 348 4.70 23.87 -8.71
CA CYS A 348 4.62 22.56 -8.06
C CYS A 348 3.53 22.62 -6.97
N THR A 349 2.26 22.59 -7.39
CA THR A 349 1.03 22.90 -6.62
C THR A 349 0.44 21.75 -5.81
N GLN A 350 1.06 20.56 -5.81
CA GLN A 350 0.43 19.43 -5.13
C GLN A 350 0.53 19.53 -3.61
N SER A 351 -0.64 19.53 -2.94
CA SER A 351 -0.89 19.47 -1.50
C SER A 351 -0.42 18.16 -0.83
N VAL A 352 0.64 17.56 -1.34
CA VAL A 352 1.32 16.46 -0.67
C VAL A 352 2.41 17.09 0.17
N ALA A 353 2.48 16.66 1.43
CA ALA A 353 3.64 16.93 2.24
C ALA A 353 4.87 16.45 1.46
N LEU A 354 5.67 17.36 0.89
CA LEU A 354 6.97 16.97 0.39
C LEU A 354 7.67 16.29 1.56
N LEU A 355 8.17 15.10 1.30
CA LEU A 355 9.03 14.40 2.23
C LEU A 355 10.32 14.20 1.45
N VAL A 356 11.11 15.26 1.29
CA VAL A 356 12.49 15.09 0.84
C VAL A 356 13.22 14.45 2.02
N ALA A 357 13.49 13.15 1.91
CA ALA A 357 14.14 12.33 2.91
C ALA A 357 15.63 12.65 3.03
N GLY A 358 16.24 13.12 1.94
CA GLY A 358 17.62 13.58 1.89
C GLY A 358 18.00 14.10 0.50
N MET A 359 19.13 14.81 0.42
CA MET A 359 19.70 15.28 -0.83
C MET A 359 21.22 15.08 -0.86
N GLU A 360 21.74 14.73 -2.03
CA GLU A 360 23.16 14.45 -2.26
C GLU A 360 23.64 15.06 -3.56
N ARG A 361 24.92 15.48 -3.63
CA ARG A 361 25.53 15.84 -4.92
C ARG A 361 26.46 14.76 -5.41
N VAL A 362 26.24 14.31 -6.64
CA VAL A 362 27.08 13.32 -7.31
C VAL A 362 27.37 13.80 -8.74
N GLY A 363 28.64 13.78 -9.14
CA GLY A 363 29.04 14.21 -10.49
C GLY A 363 28.63 15.65 -10.86
N GLY A 364 28.44 16.55 -9.88
CA GLY A 364 27.99 17.91 -10.13
C GLY A 364 26.46 18.10 -10.13
N THR A 365 25.67 17.04 -10.05
CA THR A 365 24.20 17.08 -10.04
C THR A 365 23.66 16.82 -8.63
N VAL A 366 22.66 17.60 -8.19
CA VAL A 366 21.96 17.34 -6.92
C VAL A 366 20.87 16.32 -7.17
N TYR A 367 20.84 15.29 -6.33
CA TYR A 367 19.81 14.27 -6.28
C TYR A 367 19.04 14.45 -4.98
N ALA A 368 17.73 14.26 -5.05
CA ALA A 368 16.89 14.15 -3.88
C ALA A 368 16.17 12.82 -3.93
N ALA A 369 15.75 12.37 -2.76
CA ALA A 369 14.85 11.24 -2.65
C ALA A 369 13.71 11.48 -1.67
N GLY A 370 12.64 10.72 -1.86
CA GLY A 370 11.37 10.87 -1.16
C GLY A 370 10.25 11.26 -2.11
N PHE A 371 9.27 12.05 -1.68
CA PHE A 371 8.13 12.42 -2.55
C PHE A 371 8.40 13.73 -3.30
N ILE A 372 9.04 13.63 -4.47
CA ILE A 372 9.48 14.79 -5.23
C ILE A 372 8.50 15.09 -6.36
N PRO A 373 7.71 16.18 -6.27
CA PRO A 373 6.82 16.60 -7.34
C PRO A 373 7.63 17.05 -8.55
N LEU A 374 7.19 16.61 -9.72
CA LEU A 374 7.74 16.97 -11.02
C LEU A 374 6.83 17.99 -11.72
N PRO A 375 7.37 18.82 -12.66
CA PRO A 375 6.56 19.75 -13.45
C PRO A 375 5.42 19.10 -14.25
N SER A 376 5.51 17.79 -14.52
CA SER A 376 4.47 17.01 -15.19
C SER A 376 3.24 16.69 -14.30
N GLY A 377 3.30 17.00 -13.01
CA GLY A 377 2.31 16.57 -12.01
C GLY A 377 2.50 15.12 -11.54
N ALA A 378 3.56 14.44 -11.97
CA ALA A 378 3.98 13.16 -11.41
C ALA A 378 4.83 13.36 -10.14
N VAL A 379 4.99 12.30 -9.34
CA VAL A 379 5.86 12.29 -8.16
C VAL A 379 6.95 11.24 -8.35
N ALA A 380 8.21 11.66 -8.27
CA ALA A 380 9.37 10.79 -8.33
C ALA A 380 9.91 10.48 -6.93
N GLN A 381 10.35 9.24 -6.74
CA GLN A 381 10.95 8.72 -5.51
C GLN A 381 12.42 9.11 -5.40
N ILE A 382 13.10 9.19 -6.54
CA ILE A 382 14.46 9.70 -6.69
C ILE A 382 14.44 10.60 -7.91
N ALA A 383 14.87 11.85 -7.73
CA ALA A 383 14.90 12.83 -8.80
C ALA A 383 16.24 13.55 -8.80
N ARG A 384 16.62 14.06 -9.97
CA ARG A 384 17.78 14.97 -10.10
C ARG A 384 17.30 16.39 -10.29
N TRP A 385 18.04 17.33 -9.73
CA TRP A 385 17.83 18.75 -9.90
C TRP A 385 18.50 19.23 -11.18
N ASP A 386 17.72 19.85 -12.05
CA ASP A 386 18.26 20.60 -13.19
C ASP A 386 18.41 22.07 -12.79
N SER A 387 19.67 22.50 -12.64
CA SER A 387 20.00 23.88 -12.28
C SER A 387 19.69 24.91 -13.38
N SER A 388 19.59 24.47 -14.64
CA SER A 388 19.33 25.36 -15.78
C SER A 388 17.86 25.75 -15.88
N SER A 389 16.96 24.79 -15.68
CA SER A 389 15.52 25.00 -15.67
C SER A 389 14.95 25.27 -14.28
N ASN A 390 15.75 25.07 -13.22
CA ASN A 390 15.32 25.17 -11.82
C ASN A 390 14.13 24.24 -11.51
N THR A 391 14.21 22.99 -12.00
CA THR A 391 13.16 21.96 -11.84
C THR A 391 13.74 20.59 -11.52
N TRP A 392 12.98 19.76 -10.82
CA TRP A 392 13.30 18.34 -10.63
C TRP A 392 12.93 17.51 -11.87
N GLN A 393 13.79 16.56 -12.21
CA GLN A 393 13.60 15.61 -13.30
C GLN A 393 13.59 14.18 -12.76
N GLU A 394 12.65 13.37 -13.26
CA GLU A 394 12.64 11.93 -13.00
C GLU A 394 13.90 11.27 -13.57
N ILE A 395 14.31 10.18 -12.93
CA ILE A 395 15.30 9.24 -13.46
C ILE A 395 14.56 7.91 -13.67
N PRO A 396 14.11 7.58 -14.90
CA PRO A 396 13.28 6.41 -15.16
C PRO A 396 13.87 5.10 -14.64
N GLU A 397 15.20 4.95 -14.71
CA GLU A 397 15.95 3.79 -14.25
C GLU A 397 15.98 3.67 -12.72
N LEU A 398 15.74 4.78 -12.01
CA LEU A 398 15.63 4.83 -10.56
C LEU A 398 14.18 4.94 -10.09
N ARG A 399 13.22 4.71 -10.98
CA ARG A 399 11.82 4.62 -10.60
C ARG A 399 11.69 3.52 -9.56
N ALA A 400 11.39 3.94 -8.34
CA ALA A 400 11.22 3.04 -7.22
C ALA A 400 9.75 2.64 -7.15
N GLU A 401 9.52 1.34 -7.09
CA GLU A 401 8.19 0.78 -6.96
C GLU A 401 8.07 0.17 -5.56
N GLY A 402 7.27 0.84 -4.74
CA GLY A 402 6.78 0.33 -3.48
C GLY A 402 7.48 0.74 -2.21
N GLY A 403 6.80 0.35 -1.13
CA GLY A 403 7.25 0.40 0.26
C GLY A 403 6.28 -0.27 1.23
N TYR A 404 6.73 -0.47 2.46
CA TYR A 404 5.95 -1.14 3.49
C TYR A 404 4.99 -0.13 4.15
N ALA A 405 3.68 -0.37 4.07
CA ALA A 405 2.73 0.33 4.92
C ALA A 405 2.78 -0.30 6.33
N TYR A 406 3.09 0.51 7.34
CA TYR A 406 3.11 0.08 8.75
C TYR A 406 1.79 -0.54 9.19
N PRO A 407 1.77 -1.70 9.90
CA PRO A 407 0.56 -2.26 10.52
C PRO A 407 0.00 -1.42 11.70
N ASP A 408 0.76 -0.41 12.14
CA ASP A 408 0.64 0.16 13.50
C ASP A 408 0.17 1.62 13.51
N ALA A 409 -0.59 2.06 12.51
CA ALA A 409 -1.53 3.19 12.61
C ALA A 409 -2.37 3.28 11.32
N HIS A 410 -3.45 2.50 11.27
CA HIS A 410 -4.56 2.64 10.30
C HIS A 410 -4.34 2.08 8.87
N SER A 411 -3.50 1.07 8.67
CA SER A 411 -3.21 0.39 7.39
C SER A 411 -4.36 -0.42 6.76
N TRP A 412 -5.59 -0.19 7.19
CA TRP A 412 -6.83 -0.53 6.48
C TRP A 412 -7.24 0.59 5.48
N ARG A 413 -6.25 1.34 4.97
CA ARG A 413 -6.42 2.59 4.20
C ARG A 413 -6.52 2.44 2.68
N ILE A 414 -6.23 1.27 2.10
CA ILE A 414 -6.43 1.01 0.67
C ILE A 414 -7.46 -0.11 0.53
N LEU A 415 -8.63 0.22 0.01
CA LEU A 415 -9.74 -0.70 -0.12
C LEU A 415 -10.42 -0.46 -1.45
N VAL A 416 -10.50 -1.46 -2.32
CA VAL A 416 -11.42 -1.39 -3.46
C VAL A 416 -12.74 -2.01 -3.04
N ARG A 417 -13.82 -1.22 -3.09
CA ARG A 417 -15.15 -1.62 -2.63
C ARG A 417 -16.18 -1.69 -3.75
N SER A 418 -15.94 -1.00 -4.85
CA SER A 418 -16.82 -0.99 -6.00
C SER A 418 -16.01 -1.03 -7.28
N LEU A 419 -16.46 -1.87 -8.22
CA LEU A 419 -15.88 -2.02 -9.54
C LEU A 419 -17.00 -1.93 -10.56
N LEU A 420 -16.81 -1.10 -11.59
CA LEU A 420 -17.67 -1.04 -12.77
C LEU A 420 -16.81 -1.12 -14.02
N LYS A 421 -17.35 -1.66 -15.11
CA LYS A 421 -16.69 -1.65 -16.42
C LYS A 421 -17.57 -0.91 -17.42
N ARG A 422 -16.96 0.00 -18.18
CA ARG A 422 -17.57 0.76 -19.26
C ARG A 422 -16.67 0.61 -20.49
N GLY A 423 -17.05 -0.25 -21.42
CA GLY A 423 -16.20 -0.60 -22.56
C GLY A 423 -14.83 -1.14 -22.09
N ASP A 424 -13.76 -0.50 -22.57
CA ASP A 424 -12.37 -0.82 -22.20
C ASP A 424 -11.86 -0.08 -20.96
N THR A 425 -12.74 0.61 -20.22
CA THR A 425 -12.39 1.32 -19.00
C THR A 425 -12.97 0.61 -17.79
N LEU A 426 -12.10 0.24 -16.85
CA LEU A 426 -12.49 -0.14 -15.50
C LEU A 426 -12.58 1.11 -14.62
N ILE A 427 -13.70 1.28 -13.93
CA ILE A 427 -13.90 2.33 -12.93
C ILE A 427 -13.72 1.67 -11.56
N VAL A 428 -12.76 2.17 -10.80
CA VAL A 428 -12.38 1.62 -9.49
C VAL A 428 -12.80 2.62 -8.43
N GLY A 429 -13.63 2.17 -7.49
CA GLY A 429 -14.15 2.96 -6.38
C GLY A 429 -13.73 2.36 -5.04
N GLY A 430 -13.26 3.20 -4.14
CA GLY A 430 -12.75 2.71 -2.87
C GLY A 430 -12.23 3.78 -1.91
N LEU A 431 -11.43 3.31 -0.96
CA LEU A 431 -10.61 4.13 -0.09
C LEU A 431 -9.19 4.06 -0.67
N PHE A 432 -8.77 5.11 -1.37
CA PHE A 432 -7.39 5.32 -1.84
C PHE A 432 -7.25 6.79 -2.25
N ARG A 433 -6.03 7.32 -2.32
CA ARG A 433 -5.74 8.71 -2.73
C ARG A 433 -5.13 8.79 -4.12
N THR A 434 -4.34 7.81 -4.54
CA THR A 434 -3.66 7.81 -5.84
C THR A 434 -3.92 6.55 -6.63
N ALA A 435 -3.79 6.68 -7.95
CA ALA A 435 -3.82 5.56 -8.87
C ALA A 435 -2.77 5.73 -9.98
N GLY A 436 -1.93 4.71 -10.20
CA GLY A 436 -0.86 4.73 -11.20
C GLY A 436 0.07 5.94 -11.09
N GLN A 437 0.50 6.26 -9.87
CA GLN A 437 1.34 7.42 -9.52
C GLN A 437 0.71 8.80 -9.77
N ARG A 438 -0.60 8.88 -10.01
CA ARG A 438 -1.34 10.13 -10.15
C ARG A 438 -2.36 10.27 -9.02
N PHE A 439 -2.62 11.48 -8.54
CA PHE A 439 -3.69 11.70 -7.57
C PHE A 439 -5.04 11.34 -8.21
N ALA A 440 -5.80 10.48 -7.56
CA ALA A 440 -7.10 9.98 -8.02
C ALA A 440 -7.86 9.49 -6.79
N SER A 441 -8.37 10.41 -5.98
CA SER A 441 -8.87 10.07 -4.66
C SER A 441 -10.23 9.39 -4.72
N GLY A 442 -10.33 8.19 -4.14
CA GLY A 442 -11.53 7.38 -4.00
C GLY A 442 -12.15 6.85 -5.29
N VAL A 443 -11.87 7.45 -6.45
CA VAL A 443 -12.31 7.01 -7.77
C VAL A 443 -11.20 7.18 -8.80
N ALA A 444 -10.91 6.11 -9.54
CA ALA A 444 -9.94 6.11 -10.65
C ALA A 444 -10.46 5.34 -11.86
N LEU A 445 -10.00 5.73 -13.04
CA LEU A 445 -10.24 5.03 -14.30
C LEU A 445 -8.99 4.27 -14.72
N TYR A 446 -9.14 3.01 -15.09
CA TYR A 446 -8.08 2.19 -15.65
C TYR A 446 -8.43 1.80 -17.08
N ASP A 447 -7.63 2.26 -18.04
CA ASP A 447 -7.72 1.85 -19.45
C ASP A 447 -7.10 0.46 -19.59
N ILE A 448 -7.95 -0.54 -19.87
CA ILE A 448 -7.57 -1.94 -19.91
C ILE A 448 -6.63 -2.23 -21.09
N ARG A 449 -6.82 -1.57 -22.24
CA ARG A 449 -6.01 -1.79 -23.44
C ARG A 449 -4.64 -1.14 -23.31
N ARG A 450 -4.59 0.11 -22.87
CA ARG A 450 -3.36 0.89 -22.72
C ARG A 450 -2.61 0.57 -21.43
N ARG A 451 -3.29 -0.06 -20.47
CA ARG A 451 -2.80 -0.33 -19.12
C ARG A 451 -2.42 0.93 -18.35
N LEU A 452 -3.24 1.98 -18.48
CA LEU A 452 -2.97 3.30 -17.94
C LEU A 452 -4.07 3.77 -16.98
N TRP A 453 -3.64 4.37 -15.88
CA TRP A 453 -4.52 5.00 -14.90
C TRP A 453 -4.80 6.46 -15.26
N HIS A 454 -6.05 6.86 -15.12
CA HIS A 454 -6.52 8.22 -15.31
C HIS A 454 -7.35 8.66 -14.10
N PRO A 455 -7.10 9.85 -13.55
CA PRO A 455 -7.96 10.41 -12.52
C PRO A 455 -9.34 10.77 -13.07
N LEU A 456 -10.37 10.72 -12.22
CA LEU A 456 -11.73 11.11 -12.61
C LEU A 456 -12.05 12.55 -12.19
N GLY A 457 -12.12 13.46 -13.18
CA GLY A 457 -12.54 14.85 -13.05
C GLY A 457 -11.58 15.72 -12.25
N SER A 458 -10.82 16.60 -12.91
CA SER A 458 -9.97 17.62 -12.27
C SER A 458 -10.74 18.93 -12.08
N CYS A 459 -10.51 19.63 -10.96
CA CYS A 459 -10.85 21.06 -10.87
C CYS A 459 -9.67 21.86 -11.45
N PRO A 460 -9.86 22.74 -12.45
CA PRO A 460 -8.78 23.56 -13.01
C PRO A 460 -8.14 24.52 -12.00
N GLU A 461 -8.85 24.87 -10.92
CA GLU A 461 -8.44 25.90 -9.97
C GLU A 461 -7.67 25.34 -8.75
N ILE A 462 -7.91 24.07 -8.38
CA ILE A 462 -7.32 23.43 -7.18
C ILE A 462 -6.79 22.01 -7.41
N GLU A 463 -6.86 21.48 -8.64
CA GLU A 463 -6.24 20.22 -9.08
C GLU A 463 -6.48 18.96 -8.20
N LEU A 464 -7.60 18.89 -7.44
CA LEU A 464 -7.96 17.70 -6.67
C LEU A 464 -8.98 16.82 -7.40
N PRO A 465 -8.56 15.79 -8.18
CA PRO A 465 -9.50 14.87 -8.80
C PRO A 465 -10.07 13.82 -7.85
N GLY A 466 -11.27 13.35 -8.20
CA GLY A 466 -12.01 12.34 -7.44
C GLY A 466 -12.79 12.91 -6.25
N VAL A 467 -12.85 12.16 -5.15
CA VAL A 467 -13.59 12.51 -3.93
C VAL A 467 -12.66 12.59 -2.70
N THR A 468 -12.87 13.60 -1.84
CA THR A 468 -11.99 13.89 -0.70
C THR A 468 -12.77 14.23 0.57
N ARG A 469 -12.12 14.16 1.74
CA ARG A 469 -12.64 14.58 3.04
C ARG A 469 -11.75 15.72 3.57
N GLU A 470 -12.34 16.88 3.85
CA GLU A 470 -11.63 18.15 4.14
C GLU A 470 -11.03 18.20 5.57
N ASP A 471 -11.46 17.32 6.49
CA ASP A 471 -11.10 17.42 7.91
C ASP A 471 -9.95 16.50 8.33
N THR A 472 -8.72 17.03 8.40
CA THR A 472 -7.60 16.42 9.13
C THR A 472 -7.30 17.18 10.41
N LEU A 473 -8.02 16.85 11.49
CA LEU A 473 -7.42 16.92 12.83
C LEU A 473 -6.68 15.60 13.11
N PRO A 474 -5.48 15.62 13.72
CA PRO A 474 -4.80 14.39 14.11
C PRO A 474 -5.62 13.68 15.19
N GLY A 475 -5.96 12.40 14.98
CA GLY A 475 -6.48 11.54 16.05
C GLY A 475 -7.98 11.19 16.03
N ARG A 476 -8.73 11.43 14.95
CA ARG A 476 -10.03 10.75 14.75
C ARG A 476 -10.04 9.84 13.52
N THR A 477 -10.71 8.70 13.69
CA THR A 477 -10.70 7.51 12.85
C THR A 477 -11.14 7.77 11.40
N LEU A 478 -10.39 7.18 10.48
CA LEU A 478 -10.62 7.27 9.03
C LEU A 478 -11.76 6.32 8.62
N ASP A 479 -12.74 6.84 7.91
CA ASP A 479 -13.76 6.06 7.19
C ASP A 479 -14.19 6.86 5.96
N GLY A 480 -13.23 7.39 5.18
CA GLY A 480 -13.51 8.36 4.12
C GLY A 480 -13.19 7.86 2.71
N GLY A 481 -14.14 7.29 1.96
CA GLY A 481 -13.94 6.80 0.59
C GLY A 481 -15.24 6.41 -0.10
N VAL A 482 -15.15 5.83 -1.29
CA VAL A 482 -16.29 5.35 -2.06
C VAL A 482 -16.72 3.95 -1.61
N TYR A 483 -18.01 3.79 -1.35
CA TYR A 483 -18.61 2.52 -0.94
C TYR A 483 -19.40 1.88 -2.08
N THR A 484 -20.01 2.69 -2.92
CA THR A 484 -20.87 2.23 -4.01
C THR A 484 -20.76 3.18 -5.20
N MET A 485 -20.92 2.61 -6.39
CA MET A 485 -21.00 3.36 -7.63
C MET A 485 -22.08 2.76 -8.51
N LEU A 486 -22.76 3.59 -9.27
CA LEU A 486 -23.73 3.16 -10.25
C LEU A 486 -23.58 4.00 -11.53
N LEU A 487 -23.47 3.31 -12.68
CA LEU A 487 -23.48 3.96 -13.97
C LEU A 487 -24.92 3.99 -14.49
N VAL A 488 -25.44 5.19 -14.74
CA VAL A 488 -26.78 5.39 -15.30
C VAL A 488 -26.64 6.28 -16.53
N ARG A 489 -26.92 5.73 -17.71
CA ARG A 489 -26.70 6.41 -19.00
C ARG A 489 -25.23 6.89 -19.11
N ASP A 490 -25.00 8.20 -19.22
CA ASP A 490 -23.68 8.83 -19.32
C ASP A 490 -23.18 9.44 -17.99
N ASP A 491 -23.86 9.15 -16.88
CA ASP A 491 -23.53 9.66 -15.56
C ASP A 491 -23.03 8.54 -14.62
N LEU A 492 -21.97 8.84 -13.88
CA LEU A 492 -21.53 8.03 -12.74
C LEU A 492 -22.06 8.65 -11.45
N TYR A 493 -22.85 7.89 -10.71
CA TYR A 493 -23.27 8.22 -9.36
C TYR A 493 -22.33 7.54 -8.37
N VAL A 494 -21.78 8.32 -7.45
CA VAL A 494 -20.78 7.85 -6.48
C VAL A 494 -21.32 8.11 -5.08
N GLY A 495 -21.43 7.03 -4.30
CA GLY A 495 -21.87 7.05 -2.92
C GLY A 495 -20.76 6.56 -1.98
N GLY A 496 -20.61 7.22 -0.84
CA GLY A 496 -19.61 6.85 0.14
C GLY A 496 -19.59 7.77 1.35
N CYS A 497 -18.41 7.91 1.94
CA CYS A 497 -18.15 8.88 2.99
C CYS A 497 -17.05 9.83 2.50
N PHE A 498 -17.45 10.98 1.98
CA PHE A 498 -16.56 12.03 1.49
C PHE A 498 -17.27 13.37 1.61
N VAL A 499 -16.53 14.47 1.71
CA VAL A 499 -17.10 15.82 1.86
C VAL A 499 -17.14 16.53 0.51
N GLN A 500 -16.18 16.25 -0.37
CA GLN A 500 -16.06 16.91 -1.67
C GLN A 500 -15.91 15.93 -2.83
N ALA A 501 -16.28 16.39 -4.03
CA ALA A 501 -16.02 15.74 -5.30
C ALA A 501 -15.58 16.80 -6.33
N GLY A 502 -14.39 16.66 -6.90
CA GLY A 502 -13.80 17.63 -7.83
C GLY A 502 -13.78 19.06 -7.29
N GLY A 503 -13.49 19.24 -6.00
CA GLY A 503 -13.46 20.54 -5.32
C GLY A 503 -14.81 21.10 -4.87
N LYS A 504 -15.93 20.49 -5.28
CA LYS A 504 -17.27 20.89 -4.85
C LYS A 504 -17.67 20.12 -3.60
N ARG A 505 -18.31 20.77 -2.66
CA ARG A 505 -18.87 20.16 -1.45
C ARG A 505 -20.15 19.37 -1.81
N THR A 506 -20.18 18.07 -1.52
CA THR A 506 -21.24 17.15 -1.98
C THR A 506 -21.74 16.17 -0.91
N TYR A 507 -21.00 15.97 0.19
CA TYR A 507 -21.40 15.16 1.35
C TYR A 507 -21.93 13.75 1.02
N GLY A 508 -21.01 12.83 0.71
CA GLY A 508 -21.28 11.40 0.61
C GLY A 508 -21.99 10.96 -0.68
N LEU A 509 -22.54 11.88 -1.49
CA LEU A 509 -23.17 11.58 -2.77
C LEU A 509 -22.82 12.63 -3.84
N ALA A 510 -22.26 12.17 -4.96
CA ALA A 510 -21.95 13.03 -6.10
C ALA A 510 -22.31 12.36 -7.43
N ARG A 511 -22.60 13.18 -8.44
CA ARG A 511 -22.79 12.76 -9.83
C ARG A 511 -21.65 13.31 -10.69
N TYR A 512 -21.01 12.45 -11.48
CA TYR A 512 -20.06 12.84 -12.51
C TYR A 512 -20.67 12.65 -13.89
N ASN A 513 -20.71 13.70 -14.69
CA ASN A 513 -21.17 13.62 -16.07
C ASN A 513 -19.97 13.42 -17.00
N PHE A 514 -19.92 12.29 -17.70
CA PHE A 514 -18.79 11.97 -18.57
C PHE A 514 -18.71 12.82 -19.83
N ARG A 515 -19.84 13.37 -20.31
CA ARG A 515 -19.86 14.24 -21.49
C ARG A 515 -19.29 15.62 -21.18
N GLU A 516 -19.62 16.15 -20.02
CA GLU A 516 -19.19 17.48 -19.58
C GLU A 516 -17.89 17.47 -18.78
N GLY A 517 -17.44 16.29 -18.34
CA GLY A 517 -16.20 16.12 -17.61
C GLY A 517 -16.22 16.68 -16.18
N ARG A 518 -17.40 16.91 -15.58
CA ARG A 518 -17.56 17.64 -14.31
C ARG A 518 -18.42 16.94 -13.26
N TRP A 519 -18.09 17.24 -12.01
CA TRP A 519 -18.82 16.79 -10.82
C TRP A 519 -19.97 17.73 -10.44
N TYR A 520 -21.02 17.14 -9.88
CA TYR A 520 -22.22 17.80 -9.38
C TYR A 520 -22.59 17.32 -7.97
N PRO A 521 -22.92 18.24 -7.04
CA PRO A 521 -23.55 17.88 -5.78
C PRO A 521 -24.97 17.34 -6.03
N MET A 522 -25.44 16.51 -5.11
CA MET A 522 -26.74 15.85 -5.20
C MET A 522 -27.66 16.20 -4.02
N GLY A 523 -27.38 17.28 -3.27
CA GLY A 523 -28.31 17.83 -2.28
C GLY A 523 -28.22 17.28 -0.86
N ILE A 524 -27.35 16.30 -0.57
CA ILE A 524 -27.09 15.92 0.83
C ILE A 524 -26.30 17.05 1.50
N THR A 525 -26.73 17.47 2.69
CA THR A 525 -26.15 18.59 3.44
C THR A 525 -25.54 18.19 4.79
N ASP A 526 -25.76 16.95 5.22
CA ASP A 526 -25.22 16.39 6.47
C ASP A 526 -23.73 16.05 6.32
N PRO A 527 -22.81 16.72 7.06
CA PRO A 527 -21.38 16.45 7.00
C PRO A 527 -20.97 15.04 7.45
N GLU A 528 -21.82 14.36 8.21
CA GLU A 528 -21.59 12.99 8.67
C GLU A 528 -22.26 11.94 7.75
N ALA A 529 -22.86 12.38 6.65
CA ALA A 529 -23.57 11.50 5.72
C ALA A 529 -22.66 10.40 5.15
N ARG A 530 -23.22 9.19 5.05
CA ARG A 530 -22.59 8.05 4.40
C ARG A 530 -23.58 7.38 3.48
N VAL A 531 -23.31 7.36 2.17
CA VAL A 531 -24.12 6.58 1.22
C VAL A 531 -23.50 5.20 1.06
N TYR A 532 -24.27 4.15 1.38
CA TYR A 532 -23.79 2.77 1.36
C TYR A 532 -24.22 2.01 0.11
N ALA A 533 -25.37 2.34 -0.47
CA ALA A 533 -25.88 1.62 -1.63
C ALA A 533 -26.69 2.52 -2.58
N LEU A 534 -26.63 2.18 -3.86
CA LEU A 534 -27.34 2.82 -4.97
C LEU A 534 -28.01 1.75 -5.83
N ALA A 535 -29.24 1.98 -6.28
CA ALA A 535 -29.95 1.08 -7.18
C ALA A 535 -30.88 1.87 -8.09
N GLN A 536 -30.94 1.51 -9.37
CA GLN A 536 -31.87 2.11 -10.32
C GLN A 536 -33.06 1.18 -10.53
N LEU A 537 -34.26 1.75 -10.50
CA LEU A 537 -35.49 1.10 -10.92
C LEU A 537 -36.29 2.06 -11.81
N GLY A 538 -36.40 1.74 -13.10
CA GLY A 538 -37.01 2.63 -14.09
C GLY A 538 -36.27 3.97 -14.17
N ASP A 539 -37.04 5.07 -14.06
CA ASP A 539 -36.54 6.44 -14.04
C ASP A 539 -36.19 6.95 -12.63
N SER A 540 -36.09 6.05 -11.64
CA SER A 540 -35.80 6.38 -10.26
C SER A 540 -34.46 5.80 -9.81
N LEU A 541 -33.63 6.63 -9.20
CA LEU A 541 -32.42 6.23 -8.48
C LEU A 541 -32.72 6.20 -6.98
N TYR A 542 -32.66 5.02 -6.38
CA TYR A 542 -32.76 4.83 -4.94
C TYR A 542 -31.38 4.99 -4.32
N VAL A 543 -31.31 5.80 -3.27
CA VAL A 543 -30.09 6.09 -2.52
C VAL A 543 -30.32 5.69 -1.08
N ALA A 544 -29.43 4.86 -0.54
CA ALA A 544 -29.56 4.29 0.79
C ALA A 544 -28.26 4.47 1.60
N GLY A 545 -28.38 4.88 2.86
CA GLY A 545 -27.23 5.28 3.65
C GLY A 545 -27.55 5.76 5.05
N PHE A 546 -26.55 6.30 5.75
CA PHE A 546 -26.72 7.06 6.96
C PHE A 546 -26.82 8.55 6.60
N PHE A 547 -28.05 9.06 6.50
CA PHE A 547 -28.38 10.48 6.34
C PHE A 547 -29.85 10.66 6.68
N GLN A 548 -30.23 11.87 7.12
CA GLN A 548 -31.58 12.18 7.57
C GLN A 548 -32.29 13.22 6.72
N GLN A 549 -31.56 13.84 5.79
CA GLN A 549 -32.06 14.94 4.98
C GLN A 549 -31.37 14.97 3.62
N VAL A 550 -32.16 15.28 2.59
CA VAL A 550 -31.66 15.62 1.25
C VAL A 550 -32.42 16.85 0.77
N ASP A 551 -31.68 17.87 0.33
CA ASP A 551 -32.17 19.24 0.14
C ASP A 551 -32.96 19.71 1.37
N THR A 552 -34.27 19.94 1.22
CA THR A 552 -35.20 20.34 2.27
C THR A 552 -36.08 19.19 2.78
N ILE A 553 -35.90 17.97 2.25
CA ILE A 553 -36.75 16.81 2.51
C ILE A 553 -36.12 15.94 3.60
N ARG A 554 -36.86 15.67 4.68
CA ARG A 554 -36.48 14.67 5.68
C ARG A 554 -36.71 13.26 5.15
N VAL A 555 -35.72 12.39 5.34
CA VAL A 555 -35.73 11.02 4.84
C VAL A 555 -35.22 10.05 5.89
N GLY A 556 -35.80 8.85 5.93
CA GLY A 556 -35.36 7.77 6.83
C GLY A 556 -34.29 6.91 6.18
N SER A 557 -33.07 7.43 5.94
CA SER A 557 -31.93 6.66 5.39
C SER A 557 -32.11 6.07 3.98
N VAL A 558 -33.25 6.30 3.32
CA VAL A 558 -33.51 5.97 1.91
C VAL A 558 -34.23 7.15 1.25
N ALA A 559 -33.76 7.57 0.08
CA ALA A 559 -34.33 8.64 -0.72
C ALA A 559 -34.39 8.24 -2.20
N ILE A 560 -35.33 8.83 -2.94
CA ILE A 560 -35.56 8.54 -4.36
C ILE A 560 -35.22 9.78 -5.18
N TRP A 561 -34.30 9.65 -6.13
CA TRP A 561 -33.98 10.69 -7.11
C TRP A 561 -34.64 10.37 -8.44
N ASP A 562 -35.53 11.26 -8.90
CA ASP A 562 -36.14 11.17 -10.22
C ASP A 562 -35.11 11.59 -11.29
N LEU A 563 -34.70 10.64 -12.12
CA LEU A 563 -33.66 10.82 -13.14
C LEU A 563 -34.12 11.75 -14.28
N GLN A 564 -35.42 11.90 -14.51
CA GLN A 564 -35.97 12.77 -15.55
C GLN A 564 -36.14 14.20 -15.05
N ARG A 565 -36.76 14.36 -13.88
CA ARG A 565 -37.09 15.66 -13.30
C ARG A 565 -35.95 16.26 -12.48
N GLN A 566 -34.94 15.46 -12.16
CA GLN A 566 -33.80 15.84 -11.33
C GLN A 566 -34.25 16.42 -9.98
N ARG A 567 -35.12 15.68 -9.28
CA ARG A 567 -35.62 16.07 -7.96
C ARG A 567 -35.72 14.88 -7.02
N TRP A 568 -35.61 15.18 -5.73
CA TRP A 568 -35.75 14.21 -4.65
C TRP A 568 -37.19 13.98 -4.24
N TYR A 569 -37.46 12.75 -3.82
CA TYR A 569 -38.68 12.30 -3.19
C TYR A 569 -38.36 11.43 -1.96
N PRO A 570 -39.13 11.54 -0.87
CA PRO A 570 -39.01 10.62 0.25
C PRO A 570 -39.62 9.26 -0.10
N VAL A 571 -39.25 8.23 0.66
CA VAL A 571 -40.03 6.97 0.71
C VAL A 571 -41.19 7.20 1.68
N GLU A 572 -42.43 7.09 1.21
CA GLU A 572 -43.64 7.53 1.94
C GLU A 572 -43.93 6.72 3.22
N ASP A 573 -43.42 5.48 3.33
CA ASP A 573 -43.70 4.55 4.44
C ASP A 573 -42.78 4.77 5.68
N GLY A 574 -41.94 5.82 5.71
CA GLY A 574 -41.12 6.14 6.90
C GLY A 574 -39.70 5.57 6.91
N GLY A 575 -39.25 4.97 5.81
CA GLY A 575 -37.84 4.62 5.57
C GLY A 575 -37.29 3.50 6.46
N ILE A 576 -35.98 3.54 6.74
CA ILE A 576 -35.20 2.51 7.44
C ILE A 576 -34.64 3.04 8.76
N ARG A 577 -34.80 2.27 9.84
CA ARG A 577 -34.28 2.60 11.17
C ARG A 577 -33.22 1.59 11.62
N GLY A 578 -32.01 2.09 11.88
CA GLY A 578 -30.85 1.29 12.29
C GLY A 578 -30.61 1.19 13.80
N VAL A 579 -29.58 0.43 14.16
CA VAL A 579 -28.93 0.51 15.48
C VAL A 579 -28.06 1.78 15.52
N ALA A 580 -28.16 2.57 16.60
CA ALA A 580 -27.35 3.78 16.74
C ALA A 580 -25.84 3.46 16.58
N GLY A 581 -25.18 4.15 15.64
CA GLY A 581 -23.72 4.06 15.43
C GLY A 581 -23.21 3.00 14.46
N MET A 582 -24.05 2.24 13.75
CA MET A 582 -23.60 1.19 12.81
C MET A 582 -24.04 1.40 11.35
N ARG A 583 -23.40 0.66 10.43
CA ARG A 583 -23.73 0.59 9.00
C ARG A 583 -25.06 -0.14 8.81
N THR A 584 -26.15 0.62 8.91
CA THR A 584 -27.55 0.15 8.85
C THR A 584 -27.88 -0.61 7.56
N ILE A 585 -27.25 -0.25 6.44
CA ILE A 585 -27.52 -0.82 5.11
C ILE A 585 -26.19 -1.30 4.52
N THR A 586 -26.14 -2.55 4.07
CA THR A 586 -24.96 -3.20 3.49
C THR A 586 -25.08 -3.46 1.99
N GLY A 587 -26.30 -3.56 1.45
CA GLY A 587 -26.56 -3.79 0.04
C GLY A 587 -27.96 -3.34 -0.38
N MET A 588 -28.13 -3.02 -1.67
CA MET A 588 -29.41 -2.68 -2.28
C MET A 588 -29.41 -3.09 -3.75
N VAL A 589 -30.48 -3.75 -4.21
CA VAL A 589 -30.64 -4.16 -5.61
C VAL A 589 -32.07 -3.95 -6.09
N ALA A 590 -32.24 -3.69 -7.38
CA ALA A 590 -33.53 -3.68 -8.03
C ALA A 590 -33.77 -5.03 -8.72
N PHE A 591 -34.88 -5.70 -8.40
CA PHE A 591 -35.25 -6.98 -8.98
C PHE A 591 -36.77 -7.06 -9.16
N GLN A 592 -37.22 -7.42 -10.37
CA GLN A 592 -38.64 -7.59 -10.73
C GLN A 592 -39.56 -6.44 -10.28
N GLY A 593 -39.18 -5.19 -10.55
CA GLY A 593 -40.00 -4.03 -10.21
C GLY A 593 -39.94 -3.59 -8.75
N LYS A 594 -39.10 -4.22 -7.93
CA LYS A 594 -38.99 -3.97 -6.48
C LYS A 594 -37.56 -3.64 -6.08
N ILE A 595 -37.39 -2.99 -4.93
CA ILE A 595 -36.07 -2.72 -4.33
C ILE A 595 -35.88 -3.61 -3.11
N TYR A 596 -34.82 -4.40 -3.12
CA TYR A 596 -34.41 -5.22 -1.99
C TYR A 596 -33.23 -4.57 -1.28
N ILE A 597 -33.27 -4.53 0.05
CA ILE A 597 -32.20 -3.97 0.88
C ILE A 597 -31.77 -4.98 1.93
N SER A 598 -30.48 -5.00 2.22
CA SER A 598 -29.89 -5.81 3.30
C SER A 598 -29.07 -4.93 4.24
N GLY A 599 -28.94 -5.33 5.50
CA GLY A 599 -28.09 -4.67 6.48
C GLY A 599 -28.42 -5.04 7.92
N ASP A 600 -27.91 -4.27 8.87
CA ASP A 600 -28.19 -4.45 10.30
C ASP A 600 -29.19 -3.39 10.80
N PHE A 601 -30.34 -3.31 10.12
CA PHE A 601 -31.43 -2.41 10.49
C PHE A 601 -32.48 -3.14 11.34
N ARG A 602 -33.12 -2.40 12.26
CA ARG A 602 -34.10 -2.93 13.23
C ARG A 602 -35.53 -2.90 12.72
N SER A 603 -35.85 -1.96 11.84
CA SER A 603 -37.17 -1.86 11.21
C SER A 603 -37.12 -1.09 9.90
N ALA A 604 -38.08 -1.38 9.03
CA ALA A 604 -38.38 -0.68 7.80
C ALA A 604 -39.87 -0.30 7.80
N GLY A 605 -40.20 0.86 7.25
CA GLY A 605 -41.60 1.29 7.16
C GLY A 605 -42.24 1.66 8.50
N GLY A 606 -41.44 1.89 9.56
CA GLY A 606 -41.94 2.00 10.94
C GLY A 606 -42.48 0.69 11.54
N GLN A 607 -42.37 -0.44 10.84
CA GLN A 607 -42.91 -1.74 11.26
C GLN A 607 -41.85 -2.58 11.98
N GLU A 608 -42.10 -2.94 13.24
CA GLU A 608 -41.26 -3.89 13.95
C GLU A 608 -41.34 -5.29 13.31
N GLY A 609 -40.19 -5.94 13.13
CA GLY A 609 -40.10 -7.26 12.48
C GLY A 609 -39.88 -7.22 10.97
N VAL A 610 -39.91 -6.04 10.31
CA VAL A 610 -39.34 -5.88 8.96
C VAL A 610 -37.89 -5.42 9.11
N ASP A 611 -37.00 -6.35 9.43
CA ASP A 611 -35.61 -6.08 9.82
C ASP A 611 -34.60 -6.85 8.93
N LYS A 612 -33.38 -6.31 8.84
CA LYS A 612 -32.18 -6.86 8.20
C LYS A 612 -32.22 -7.21 6.69
N PHE A 613 -33.31 -7.76 6.17
CA PHE A 613 -33.52 -8.03 4.75
C PHE A 613 -34.98 -7.76 4.35
N ALA A 614 -35.20 -6.66 3.63
CA ALA A 614 -36.53 -6.12 3.32
C ALA A 614 -36.69 -5.80 1.84
N VAL A 615 -37.95 -5.76 1.39
CA VAL A 615 -38.34 -5.41 0.02
C VAL A 615 -39.32 -4.23 0.02
N TRP A 616 -39.09 -3.27 -0.85
CA TRP A 616 -39.97 -2.16 -1.18
C TRP A 616 -40.72 -2.48 -2.47
N ASP A 617 -42.05 -2.54 -2.41
CA ASP A 617 -42.92 -2.87 -3.54
C ASP A 617 -43.43 -1.64 -4.32
N GLY A 618 -42.95 -0.44 -3.98
CA GLY A 618 -43.46 0.82 -4.52
C GLY A 618 -44.44 1.54 -3.61
N GLN A 619 -45.00 0.84 -2.60
CA GLN A 619 -45.97 1.40 -1.65
C GLN A 619 -45.60 1.15 -0.19
N ARG A 620 -45.07 -0.03 0.13
CA ARG A 620 -44.71 -0.40 1.51
C ARG A 620 -43.48 -1.29 1.61
N TRP A 621 -42.83 -1.24 2.76
CA TRP A 621 -41.79 -2.21 3.12
C TRP A 621 -42.39 -3.53 3.61
N ARG A 622 -41.74 -4.64 3.24
CA ARG A 622 -42.11 -6.00 3.67
C ARG A 622 -40.88 -6.85 3.91
N LYS A 623 -41.06 -7.98 4.61
CA LYS A 623 -40.01 -9.00 4.74
C LYS A 623 -39.68 -9.60 3.37
N ALA A 624 -38.41 -9.61 2.99
CA ALA A 624 -37.98 -10.10 1.68
C ALA A 624 -38.13 -11.63 1.53
N LEU A 625 -38.09 -12.38 2.63
CA LEU A 625 -38.24 -13.84 2.65
C LEU A 625 -39.66 -14.31 3.05
N GLY A 626 -40.63 -13.40 3.08
CA GLY A 626 -42.00 -13.70 3.50
C GLY A 626 -42.24 -13.60 5.01
N ASP A 627 -43.51 -13.62 5.40
CA ASP A 627 -43.96 -13.21 6.74
C ASP A 627 -43.48 -14.12 7.87
N SER A 628 -43.34 -15.42 7.59
CA SER A 628 -42.89 -16.43 8.56
C SER A 628 -41.38 -16.42 8.81
N ALA A 629 -40.59 -15.75 7.97
CA ALA A 629 -39.13 -15.76 8.08
C ALA A 629 -38.64 -14.84 9.22
N PRO A 630 -37.64 -15.26 10.01
CA PRO A 630 -36.94 -14.36 10.94
C PRO A 630 -36.01 -13.40 10.19
N GLY A 631 -35.70 -12.27 10.82
CA GLY A 631 -34.75 -11.29 10.29
C GLY A 631 -33.33 -11.86 10.14
N VAL A 632 -32.75 -11.71 8.96
CA VAL A 632 -31.40 -12.18 8.63
C VAL A 632 -30.56 -11.13 7.93
N ILE A 633 -29.31 -11.03 8.35
CA ILE A 633 -28.28 -10.31 7.61
C ILE A 633 -27.80 -11.21 6.46
N VAL A 634 -28.03 -10.77 5.23
CA VAL A 634 -27.51 -11.42 4.03
C VAL A 634 -26.30 -10.65 3.49
N ASP A 635 -25.35 -11.39 2.90
CA ASP A 635 -24.16 -10.85 2.26
C ASP A 635 -24.19 -11.07 0.73
N GLY A 636 -23.37 -10.33 -0.01
CA GLY A 636 -23.19 -10.56 -1.46
C GLY A 636 -24.46 -10.41 -2.30
N LEU A 637 -25.41 -9.58 -1.85
CA LEU A 637 -26.67 -9.30 -2.54
C LEU A 637 -26.42 -8.69 -3.93
N THR A 638 -26.74 -9.43 -4.98
CA THR A 638 -26.52 -9.03 -6.38
C THR A 638 -27.60 -9.58 -7.30
N VAL A 639 -27.76 -8.99 -8.49
CA VAL A 639 -28.68 -9.50 -9.52
C VAL A 639 -27.88 -10.08 -10.66
N THR A 640 -28.29 -11.27 -11.09
CA THR A 640 -27.68 -12.03 -12.17
C THR A 640 -28.72 -12.31 -13.26
N PRO A 641 -28.31 -12.76 -14.47
CA PRO A 641 -29.28 -13.16 -15.49
C PRO A 641 -30.23 -14.29 -15.07
N TRP A 642 -29.90 -15.02 -14.01
CA TRP A 642 -30.69 -16.15 -13.51
C TRP A 642 -31.59 -15.79 -12.32
N GLY A 643 -31.51 -14.55 -11.82
CA GLY A 643 -32.22 -14.12 -10.61
C GLY A 643 -31.35 -13.35 -9.63
N MET A 644 -31.95 -12.97 -8.50
CA MET A 644 -31.27 -12.34 -7.39
C MET A 644 -30.48 -13.38 -6.59
N VAL A 645 -29.21 -13.10 -6.29
CA VAL A 645 -28.33 -13.96 -5.53
C VAL A 645 -27.92 -13.28 -4.23
N PHE A 646 -27.90 -14.04 -3.14
CA PHE A 646 -27.43 -13.58 -1.84
C PHE A 646 -26.88 -14.75 -1.02
N ALA A 647 -26.01 -14.45 -0.06
CA ALA A 647 -25.47 -15.42 0.88
C ALA A 647 -26.16 -15.31 2.24
N VAL A 648 -26.58 -16.45 2.79
CA VAL A 648 -27.16 -16.61 4.11
C VAL A 648 -26.10 -17.25 5.01
N PRO A 649 -25.50 -16.55 5.98
CA PRO A 649 -24.38 -17.07 6.78
C PRO A 649 -24.74 -18.27 7.68
N GLY A 650 -26.00 -18.36 8.11
CA GLY A 650 -26.53 -19.44 8.93
C GLY A 650 -27.61 -20.27 8.22
N GLU A 651 -28.47 -20.91 9.00
CA GLU A 651 -29.61 -21.67 8.49
C GLU A 651 -30.92 -20.96 8.83
N ILE A 652 -31.80 -20.83 7.84
CA ILE A 652 -33.09 -20.13 7.99
C ILE A 652 -34.19 -20.93 7.36
N ARG A 653 -35.30 -21.03 8.08
CA ARG A 653 -36.51 -21.68 7.58
C ARG A 653 -37.46 -20.65 6.99
N VAL A 654 -37.88 -20.88 5.74
CA VAL A 654 -38.86 -20.09 5.00
C VAL A 654 -39.95 -21.06 4.54
N GLY A 655 -41.11 -21.05 5.20
CA GLY A 655 -42.11 -22.11 5.03
C GLY A 655 -41.51 -23.49 5.34
N GLU A 656 -41.61 -24.43 4.40
CA GLU A 656 -40.99 -25.76 4.50
C GLU A 656 -39.53 -25.80 4.03
N GLN A 657 -39.03 -24.71 3.45
CA GLN A 657 -37.72 -24.67 2.82
C GLN A 657 -36.62 -24.20 3.80
N LEU A 658 -35.47 -24.89 3.77
CA LEU A 658 -34.27 -24.50 4.51
C LEU A 658 -33.29 -23.76 3.59
N LEU A 659 -33.00 -22.51 3.91
CA LEU A 659 -32.04 -21.66 3.21
C LEU A 659 -30.73 -21.58 4.01
N ARG A 660 -29.61 -21.85 3.33
CA ARG A 660 -28.25 -21.70 3.86
C ARG A 660 -27.26 -21.56 2.71
N GLY A 661 -26.13 -20.90 2.92
CA GLY A 661 -25.13 -20.77 1.85
C GLY A 661 -25.50 -19.72 0.81
N VAL A 662 -25.20 -19.97 -0.46
CA VAL A 662 -25.60 -19.06 -1.54
C VAL A 662 -26.96 -19.47 -2.09
N VAL A 663 -27.89 -18.54 -2.04
CA VAL A 663 -29.28 -18.70 -2.46
C VAL A 663 -29.51 -17.89 -3.73
N LEU A 664 -30.16 -18.51 -4.70
CA LEU A 664 -30.71 -17.86 -5.90
C LEU A 664 -32.22 -17.73 -5.71
N TYR A 665 -32.76 -16.55 -5.98
CA TYR A 665 -34.18 -16.26 -6.03
C TYR A 665 -34.56 -15.81 -7.44
N ASP A 666 -35.39 -16.59 -8.12
CA ASP A 666 -35.83 -16.31 -9.50
C ASP A 666 -37.06 -15.39 -9.57
N GLY A 667 -37.65 -15.05 -8.42
CA GLY A 667 -38.90 -14.29 -8.31
C GLY A 667 -40.09 -15.09 -7.80
N GLU A 668 -40.01 -16.40 -7.91
CA GLU A 668 -41.07 -17.32 -7.49
C GLU A 668 -40.58 -18.27 -6.39
N SER A 669 -39.36 -18.77 -6.53
CA SER A 669 -38.78 -19.78 -5.66
C SER A 669 -37.36 -19.45 -5.23
N PHE A 670 -36.99 -19.91 -4.04
CA PHE A 670 -35.61 -19.88 -3.57
C PHE A 670 -34.92 -21.20 -3.96
N ARG A 671 -33.66 -21.15 -4.33
CA ARG A 671 -32.82 -22.33 -4.60
C ARG A 671 -31.48 -22.16 -3.90
N VAL A 672 -31.16 -23.08 -2.99
CA VAL A 672 -29.81 -23.18 -2.42
C VAL A 672 -28.89 -23.74 -3.50
N VAL A 673 -27.98 -22.91 -4.01
CA VAL A 673 -27.03 -23.30 -5.06
C VAL A 673 -25.82 -24.01 -4.47
N THR A 674 -25.41 -23.58 -3.27
CA THR A 674 -24.34 -24.21 -2.50
C THR A 674 -24.64 -24.05 -1.01
N PRO A 675 -24.57 -25.13 -0.22
CA PRO A 675 -24.88 -25.05 1.21
C PRO A 675 -23.72 -24.50 2.05
N ARG A 676 -22.53 -24.29 1.48
CA ARG A 676 -21.36 -23.82 2.24
C ARG A 676 -21.44 -22.31 2.51
N THR A 677 -21.22 -21.95 3.78
CA THR A 677 -21.01 -20.56 4.21
C THR A 677 -19.62 -20.44 4.82
N THR A 678 -18.76 -19.66 4.18
CA THR A 678 -17.55 -19.15 4.83
C THR A 678 -17.41 -17.70 4.39
N ASN A 679 -17.87 -16.75 5.23
CA ASN A 679 -17.74 -15.29 5.08
C ASN A 679 -17.45 -14.81 3.64
N ARG A 680 -18.47 -14.92 2.77
CA ARG A 680 -18.38 -14.46 1.38
C ARG A 680 -18.75 -12.99 1.33
N TRP A 681 -17.78 -12.15 0.99
CA TRP A 681 -17.97 -10.70 0.96
C TRP A 681 -18.37 -10.17 -0.43
N ALA A 682 -18.12 -10.96 -1.48
CA ALA A 682 -18.49 -10.60 -2.85
C ALA A 682 -18.94 -11.84 -3.64
N ILE A 683 -19.95 -11.65 -4.49
CA ILE A 683 -20.45 -12.62 -5.46
C ILE A 683 -20.72 -11.88 -6.77
N ALA A 684 -20.35 -12.48 -7.89
CA ALA A 684 -20.60 -11.95 -9.23
C ALA A 684 -21.07 -13.07 -10.17
N ALA A 685 -21.87 -12.71 -11.17
CA ALA A 685 -22.19 -13.60 -12.28
C ALA A 685 -20.99 -13.70 -13.22
N ASP A 686 -20.63 -14.93 -13.60
CA ASP A 686 -19.77 -15.22 -14.73
C ASP A 686 -20.64 -15.75 -15.87
N THR A 687 -21.16 -14.81 -16.67
CA THR A 687 -22.07 -15.11 -17.78
C THR A 687 -21.38 -15.89 -18.90
N ALA A 688 -20.05 -15.78 -19.03
CA ALA A 688 -19.28 -16.51 -20.03
C ALA A 688 -19.26 -18.02 -19.75
N THR A 689 -19.33 -18.42 -18.48
CA THR A 689 -19.34 -19.84 -18.08
C THR A 689 -20.69 -20.35 -17.59
N GLY A 690 -21.69 -19.46 -17.46
CA GLY A 690 -22.98 -19.84 -16.90
C GLY A 690 -22.94 -20.12 -15.39
N THR A 691 -21.99 -19.52 -14.66
CA THR A 691 -21.75 -19.81 -13.24
C THR A 691 -21.71 -18.55 -12.39
N LEU A 692 -21.59 -18.73 -11.06
CA LEU A 692 -21.29 -17.64 -10.14
C LEU A 692 -19.82 -17.73 -9.71
N VAL A 693 -19.22 -16.58 -9.45
CA VAL A 693 -17.90 -16.50 -8.82
C VAL A 693 -18.07 -15.79 -7.49
N SER A 694 -17.46 -16.35 -6.45
CA SER A 694 -17.46 -15.79 -5.11
C SER A 694 -16.06 -15.53 -4.61
N GLY A 695 -15.94 -14.51 -3.76
CA GLY A 695 -14.72 -14.10 -3.10
C GLY A 695 -14.90 -14.12 -1.59
N GLY A 696 -14.07 -14.90 -0.90
CA GLY A 696 -14.12 -15.04 0.55
C GLY A 696 -12.85 -15.69 1.09
N ALA A 697 -12.40 -15.25 2.27
CA ALA A 697 -11.19 -15.77 2.93
C ALA A 697 -9.98 -15.96 1.99
N GLY A 698 -9.64 -14.93 1.21
CA GLY A 698 -8.45 -14.94 0.36
C GLY A 698 -8.51 -15.84 -0.88
N GLN A 699 -9.69 -16.34 -1.24
CA GLN A 699 -9.90 -17.25 -2.36
C GLN A 699 -11.01 -16.76 -3.30
N LEU A 700 -10.84 -17.04 -4.60
CA LEU A 700 -11.91 -17.04 -5.59
C LEU A 700 -12.39 -18.46 -5.83
N SER A 701 -13.71 -18.65 -5.81
CA SER A 701 -14.34 -19.94 -6.08
C SER A 701 -15.47 -19.81 -7.09
N ARG A 702 -15.54 -20.76 -8.01
CA ARG A 702 -16.65 -20.96 -8.94
C ARG A 702 -17.73 -21.80 -8.26
N ILE A 703 -18.97 -21.35 -8.41
CA ILE A 703 -20.17 -22.02 -7.92
C ILE A 703 -21.04 -22.35 -9.12
N PHE A 704 -21.35 -23.63 -9.29
CA PHE A 704 -22.20 -24.10 -10.38
C PHE A 704 -23.68 -24.03 -9.98
N LEU A 705 -24.51 -23.53 -10.89
CA LEU A 705 -25.95 -23.38 -10.65
C LEU A 705 -26.71 -24.71 -10.63
N ASP A 706 -26.08 -25.78 -11.11
CA ASP A 706 -26.60 -27.15 -11.16
C ASP A 706 -26.29 -27.97 -9.90
N GLY A 707 -25.67 -27.35 -8.87
CA GLY A 707 -25.36 -27.99 -7.60
C GLY A 707 -24.07 -28.83 -7.60
N ARG A 708 -23.29 -28.82 -8.70
CA ARG A 708 -21.94 -29.41 -8.70
C ARG A 708 -21.06 -28.76 -7.62
N PRO A 709 -20.09 -29.52 -7.06
CA PRO A 709 -19.16 -28.99 -6.07
C PRO A 709 -18.42 -27.75 -6.58
N GLU A 710 -18.21 -26.80 -5.68
CA GLU A 710 -17.48 -25.58 -5.97
C GLU A 710 -16.02 -25.89 -6.31
N VAL A 711 -15.44 -25.07 -7.19
CA VAL A 711 -14.04 -25.20 -7.63
C VAL A 711 -13.30 -23.91 -7.31
N VAL A 712 -12.17 -24.02 -6.62
CA VAL A 712 -11.27 -22.88 -6.39
C VAL A 712 -10.67 -22.46 -7.72
N LEU A 713 -10.86 -21.19 -8.08
CA LEU A 713 -10.30 -20.59 -9.30
C LEU A 713 -8.93 -19.99 -9.04
N GLY A 714 -8.81 -19.22 -7.96
CA GLY A 714 -7.57 -18.56 -7.59
C GLY A 714 -7.42 -18.44 -6.09
N SER A 715 -6.18 -18.52 -5.63
CA SER A 715 -5.82 -18.48 -4.22
C SER A 715 -4.65 -17.52 -3.97
N GLY A 716 -4.28 -17.31 -2.71
CA GLY A 716 -3.19 -16.42 -2.34
C GLY A 716 -3.56 -14.94 -2.30
N VAL A 717 -4.86 -14.61 -2.19
CA VAL A 717 -5.27 -13.24 -1.88
C VAL A 717 -5.05 -13.02 -0.38
N GLN A 718 -4.05 -12.22 -0.01
CA GLN A 718 -3.57 -12.15 1.38
C GLN A 718 -3.23 -10.73 1.81
N HIS A 719 -3.31 -10.50 3.12
CA HIS A 719 -2.82 -9.30 3.78
C HIS A 719 -1.99 -9.66 5.00
N PHE A 720 -1.20 -8.71 5.48
CA PHE A 720 -0.38 -8.89 6.66
C PHE A 720 -1.10 -8.31 7.89
N ALA A 721 -1.34 -9.13 8.92
CA ALA A 721 -2.09 -8.71 10.11
C ALA A 721 -1.16 -8.19 11.22
N ARG A 722 -1.76 -7.52 12.23
CA ARG A 722 -1.05 -6.90 13.37
C ARG A 722 -0.20 -7.87 14.21
N GLU A 723 -0.47 -9.17 14.13
CA GLU A 723 0.21 -10.22 14.91
C GLU A 723 1.43 -10.80 14.18
N TYR A 724 1.86 -10.17 13.09
CA TYR A 724 2.99 -10.61 12.24
C TYR A 724 2.74 -11.88 11.42
N ASP A 725 1.47 -12.29 11.30
CA ASP A 725 1.06 -13.44 10.51
C ASP A 725 0.28 -13.04 9.25
N TRP A 726 0.47 -13.84 8.20
CA TRP A 726 -0.25 -13.73 6.95
C TRP A 726 -1.69 -14.21 7.12
N GLN A 727 -2.64 -13.33 6.81
CA GLN A 727 -4.06 -13.61 6.92
C GLN A 727 -4.73 -13.55 5.54
N PRO A 728 -5.80 -14.33 5.32
CA PRO A 728 -6.55 -14.23 4.08
C PRO A 728 -7.08 -12.81 3.84
N GLY A 729 -6.89 -12.30 2.63
CA GLY A 729 -7.38 -11.00 2.21
C GLY A 729 -8.90 -10.98 2.10
N ARG A 730 -9.51 -9.82 2.34
CA ARG A 730 -10.96 -9.64 2.19
C ARG A 730 -11.28 -9.14 0.80
N ILE A 731 -12.21 -9.78 0.11
CA ILE A 731 -12.62 -9.40 -1.26
C ILE A 731 -13.97 -8.69 -1.17
N TYR A 732 -14.02 -7.38 -1.46
CA TYR A 732 -15.25 -6.59 -1.33
C TYR A 732 -15.97 -6.38 -2.67
N ALA A 733 -15.26 -6.50 -3.79
CA ALA A 733 -15.82 -6.29 -5.11
C ALA A 733 -15.35 -7.40 -6.06
N LEU A 734 -16.28 -7.91 -6.86
CA LEU A 734 -16.01 -8.84 -7.95
C LEU A 734 -16.74 -8.39 -9.19
N LEU A 735 -16.07 -8.49 -10.33
CA LEU A 735 -16.65 -8.24 -11.64
C LEU A 735 -16.04 -9.22 -12.64
N CYS A 736 -16.85 -10.13 -13.18
CA CYS A 736 -16.40 -11.08 -14.19
C CYS A 736 -16.72 -10.60 -15.61
N ASP A 737 -15.82 -10.92 -16.53
CA ASP A 737 -15.97 -10.69 -17.95
C ASP A 737 -15.65 -11.96 -18.76
N ALA A 738 -15.61 -11.81 -20.08
CA ALA A 738 -15.37 -12.93 -20.99
C ALA A 738 -14.00 -13.58 -20.80
N ASP A 739 -13.02 -12.90 -20.21
CA ASP A 739 -11.64 -13.38 -20.12
C ASP A 739 -11.23 -13.75 -18.70
N GLY A 740 -12.01 -13.36 -17.68
CA GLY A 740 -11.64 -13.56 -16.29
C GLY A 740 -12.50 -12.79 -15.30
N CYS A 741 -11.94 -12.49 -14.12
CA CYS A 741 -12.61 -11.72 -13.07
C CYS A 741 -11.67 -10.69 -12.43
N TRP A 742 -12.16 -9.46 -12.33
CA TRP A 742 -11.58 -8.40 -11.53
C TRP A 742 -11.94 -8.59 -10.06
N VAL A 743 -10.96 -8.37 -9.21
CA VAL A 743 -11.01 -8.63 -7.77
C VAL A 743 -10.57 -7.38 -7.04
N GLY A 744 -11.49 -6.78 -6.29
CA GLY A 744 -11.26 -5.61 -5.46
C GLY A 744 -11.43 -5.95 -3.98
N GLY A 745 -10.58 -5.44 -3.09
CA GLY A 745 -10.69 -5.78 -1.67
C GLY A 745 -9.71 -5.10 -0.73
N ALA A 746 -9.56 -5.65 0.47
CA ALA A 746 -8.48 -5.40 1.41
C ALA A 746 -7.47 -6.54 1.33
N PHE A 747 -6.49 -6.40 0.44
CA PHE A 747 -5.40 -7.34 0.30
C PHE A 747 -4.17 -6.66 -0.27
N LEU A 748 -2.99 -7.19 0.05
CA LEU A 748 -1.72 -6.71 -0.49
C LEU A 748 -1.29 -7.59 -1.66
N TYR A 749 -1.50 -8.90 -1.55
CA TYR A 749 -1.07 -9.90 -2.53
C TYR A 749 -2.26 -10.61 -3.14
N ALA A 750 -2.08 -11.08 -4.37
CA ALA A 750 -2.86 -12.13 -5.00
C ALA A 750 -1.88 -13.16 -5.57
N GLY A 751 -2.09 -14.46 -5.37
CA GLY A 751 -1.08 -15.47 -5.69
C GLY A 751 0.27 -15.19 -5.01
N ARG A 752 1.33 -14.99 -5.81
CA ARG A 752 2.69 -14.65 -5.33
C ARG A 752 3.13 -13.22 -5.65
N ARG A 753 2.26 -12.37 -6.19
CA ARG A 753 2.64 -11.01 -6.55
C ARG A 753 1.78 -9.98 -5.86
N LEU A 754 2.42 -8.85 -5.59
CA LEU A 754 1.78 -7.70 -5.00
C LEU A 754 0.76 -7.10 -5.98
N SER A 755 -0.40 -6.73 -5.46
CA SER A 755 -1.52 -6.23 -6.25
C SER A 755 -2.26 -5.04 -5.61
N GLN A 756 -2.08 -4.79 -4.29
CA GLN A 756 -2.64 -3.64 -3.57
C GLN A 756 -4.13 -3.39 -3.85
N ALA A 757 -4.99 -4.19 -3.22
CA ALA A 757 -6.44 -4.08 -3.26
C ALA A 757 -7.11 -4.31 -4.63
N LEU A 758 -6.37 -4.44 -5.73
CA LEU A 758 -6.88 -4.77 -7.06
C LEU A 758 -6.07 -5.88 -7.76
N ALA A 759 -6.75 -6.90 -8.24
CA ALA A 759 -6.14 -7.96 -9.03
C ALA A 759 -7.09 -8.40 -10.15
N TYR A 760 -6.56 -9.07 -11.17
CA TYR A 760 -7.37 -9.65 -12.24
C TYR A 760 -6.98 -11.11 -12.39
N TRP A 761 -7.94 -12.01 -12.18
CA TRP A 761 -7.76 -13.44 -12.38
C TRP A 761 -8.17 -13.80 -13.81
N ARG A 762 -7.23 -14.31 -14.61
CA ARG A 762 -7.45 -14.70 -16.00
C ARG A 762 -7.91 -16.14 -16.11
N ARG A 763 -8.86 -16.41 -17.02
CA ARG A 763 -9.34 -17.76 -17.30
C ARG A 763 -8.33 -18.58 -18.10
N GLU A 764 -7.58 -17.93 -18.99
CA GLU A 764 -6.50 -18.53 -19.76
C GLU A 764 -5.14 -17.91 -19.37
N SER A 765 -4.18 -18.76 -19.02
CA SER A 765 -2.83 -18.32 -18.69
C SER A 765 -2.09 -17.86 -19.95
N THR A 766 -1.66 -16.60 -20.04
CA THR A 766 -0.77 -16.12 -21.12
C THR A 766 0.72 -16.32 -20.80
N GLY A 767 1.06 -17.38 -20.06
CA GLY A 767 2.42 -17.61 -19.64
C GLY A 767 3.30 -18.08 -20.80
N VAL A 768 4.12 -17.19 -21.34
CA VAL A 768 5.52 -17.56 -21.60
C VAL A 768 6.11 -17.84 -20.22
N VAL A 769 5.99 -19.09 -19.78
CA VAL A 769 6.68 -19.59 -18.60
C VAL A 769 8.09 -19.90 -19.07
N GLU A 770 9.09 -19.33 -18.40
CA GLU A 770 10.47 -19.78 -18.49
C GLU A 770 10.45 -21.30 -18.26
N ARG A 771 10.72 -22.08 -19.32
CA ARG A 771 10.69 -23.54 -19.29
C ARG A 771 11.64 -24.03 -18.19
N SER A 772 11.10 -24.36 -17.02
CA SER A 772 11.69 -25.43 -16.22
C SER A 772 11.20 -26.74 -16.84
N GLU A 773 12.04 -27.33 -17.67
CA GLU A 773 11.85 -28.71 -18.14
C GLU A 773 11.94 -29.67 -16.96
N GLY A 774 10.82 -29.88 -16.27
CA GLY A 774 10.60 -31.03 -15.39
C GLY A 774 9.80 -32.08 -16.15
N LYS A 775 10.40 -32.75 -17.15
CA LYS A 775 9.81 -33.97 -17.71
C LYS A 775 9.76 -35.02 -16.60
N ILE A 776 8.57 -35.37 -16.10
CA ILE A 776 8.42 -36.52 -15.21
C ILE A 776 8.41 -37.78 -16.10
N ALA A 777 9.47 -38.57 -16.03
CA ALA A 777 9.59 -39.82 -16.77
C ALA A 777 8.74 -40.90 -16.08
N GLY A 778 7.64 -41.33 -16.71
CA GLY A 778 6.91 -42.52 -16.28
C GLY A 778 7.60 -43.80 -16.76
N ARG A 779 7.39 -44.90 -16.03
CA ARG A 779 7.88 -46.23 -16.40
C ARG A 779 6.73 -47.04 -16.98
N ILE A 780 7.05 -47.93 -17.92
CA ILE A 780 6.09 -48.89 -18.44
C ILE A 780 6.66 -50.30 -18.32
N TYR A 781 5.82 -51.26 -17.93
CA TYR A 781 6.25 -52.66 -17.77
C TYR A 781 5.08 -53.64 -18.01
N PRO A 782 5.34 -54.84 -18.54
CA PRO A 782 6.64 -55.31 -19.05
C PRO A 782 7.05 -54.60 -20.36
N LEU A 783 8.36 -54.53 -20.63
CA LEU A 783 8.91 -54.00 -21.87
C LEU A 783 9.93 -55.02 -22.42
N PRO A 784 9.73 -55.62 -23.61
CA PRO A 784 8.57 -55.45 -24.49
C PRO A 784 7.26 -56.00 -23.89
N ALA A 785 6.14 -55.40 -24.27
CA ALA A 785 4.78 -55.79 -23.87
C ALA A 785 4.13 -56.69 -24.93
N LEU A 786 3.36 -57.68 -24.47
CA LEU A 786 2.65 -58.64 -25.34
C LEU A 786 1.18 -58.21 -25.50
N GLU A 787 0.34 -58.47 -24.50
CA GLU A 787 -1.10 -58.19 -24.54
C GLU A 787 -1.52 -57.02 -23.63
N GLU A 788 -0.79 -56.77 -22.55
CA GLU A 788 -1.05 -55.69 -21.60
C GLU A 788 0.26 -55.02 -21.15
N ALA A 789 0.16 -53.74 -20.77
CA ALA A 789 1.24 -53.00 -20.12
C ALA A 789 0.69 -52.13 -18.98
N VAL A 790 1.51 -51.86 -17.96
CA VAL A 790 1.20 -50.92 -16.89
C VAL A 790 2.03 -49.67 -17.05
N VAL A 791 1.38 -48.51 -17.14
CA VAL A 791 2.03 -47.19 -17.10
C VAL A 791 2.04 -46.70 -15.67
N GLU A 792 3.24 -46.58 -15.08
CA GLU A 792 3.45 -45.98 -13.76
C GLU A 792 4.03 -44.57 -13.93
N TYR A 793 3.36 -43.57 -13.35
CA TYR A 793 3.77 -42.17 -13.40
C TYR A 793 3.54 -41.49 -12.05
N GLU A 794 4.16 -40.35 -11.83
CA GLU A 794 3.98 -39.57 -10.62
C GLU A 794 3.48 -38.18 -11.00
N LEU A 795 2.44 -37.71 -10.32
CA LEU A 795 1.89 -36.38 -10.52
C LEU A 795 2.28 -35.47 -9.35
N GLY A 796 2.82 -34.29 -9.66
CA GLY A 796 3.12 -33.27 -8.66
C GLY A 796 1.86 -32.62 -8.08
N ARG A 797 0.76 -32.63 -8.84
CA ARG A 797 -0.57 -32.16 -8.42
C ARG A 797 -1.69 -32.96 -9.08
N GLY A 798 -2.86 -32.98 -8.44
CA GLY A 798 -4.03 -33.63 -9.02
C GLY A 798 -4.61 -32.87 -10.22
N GLY A 799 -5.15 -33.58 -11.20
CA GLY A 799 -5.74 -32.99 -12.42
C GLY A 799 -6.53 -34.01 -13.23
N GLU A 800 -7.33 -33.53 -14.19
CA GLU A 800 -7.95 -34.41 -15.19
C GLU A 800 -6.88 -35.03 -16.10
N ALA A 801 -6.78 -36.35 -16.04
CA ALA A 801 -5.78 -37.12 -16.74
C ALA A 801 -6.33 -37.70 -18.06
N VAL A 802 -5.58 -37.52 -19.13
CA VAL A 802 -5.81 -38.12 -20.45
C VAL A 802 -4.56 -38.84 -20.89
N LEU A 803 -4.68 -40.12 -21.21
CA LEU A 803 -3.59 -40.95 -21.72
C LEU A 803 -3.78 -41.21 -23.21
N GLU A 804 -2.76 -40.91 -23.99
CA GLU A 804 -2.73 -41.11 -25.45
C GLU A 804 -1.59 -42.06 -25.81
N LEU A 805 -1.85 -43.01 -26.71
CA LEU A 805 -0.84 -43.80 -27.40
C LEU A 805 -0.65 -43.25 -28.80
N LEU A 806 0.60 -43.12 -29.22
CA LEU A 806 1.01 -42.60 -30.51
C LEU A 806 1.89 -43.62 -31.24
N ASP A 807 1.72 -43.75 -32.55
CA ASP A 807 2.61 -44.55 -33.40
C ASP A 807 3.97 -43.88 -33.63
N GLY A 808 4.87 -44.56 -34.35
CA GLY A 808 6.20 -44.03 -34.70
C GLY A 808 6.18 -42.77 -35.58
N LEU A 809 5.03 -42.39 -36.14
CA LEU A 809 4.82 -41.16 -36.91
C LEU A 809 4.16 -40.06 -36.06
N GLY A 810 3.91 -40.31 -34.77
CA GLY A 810 3.31 -39.37 -33.84
C GLY A 810 1.78 -39.23 -33.96
N ARG A 811 1.10 -40.17 -34.63
CA ARG A 811 -0.37 -40.16 -34.77
C ARG A 811 -0.99 -40.87 -33.56
N VAL A 812 -2.06 -40.29 -33.00
CA VAL A 812 -2.77 -40.90 -31.86
C VAL A 812 -3.51 -42.14 -32.34
N VAL A 813 -3.08 -43.31 -31.87
CA VAL A 813 -3.69 -44.62 -32.17
C VAL A 813 -4.72 -45.03 -31.11
N GLU A 814 -4.60 -44.49 -29.90
CA GLU A 814 -5.57 -44.71 -28.83
C GLU A 814 -5.59 -43.50 -27.88
N ARG A 815 -6.78 -43.14 -27.38
CA ARG A 815 -6.96 -42.08 -26.39
C ARG A 815 -7.92 -42.54 -25.29
N ARG A 816 -7.47 -42.49 -24.04
CA ARG A 816 -8.26 -42.83 -22.86
C ARG A 816 -8.44 -41.61 -21.96
N GLN A 817 -9.69 -41.27 -21.68
CA GLN A 817 -10.05 -40.29 -20.67
C GLN A 817 -10.03 -41.00 -19.30
N LEU A 818 -9.05 -40.68 -18.46
CA LEU A 818 -8.88 -41.36 -17.17
C LEU A 818 -9.68 -40.67 -16.04
N GLY A 819 -10.13 -39.44 -16.28
CA GLY A 819 -10.79 -38.60 -15.27
C GLY A 819 -9.77 -38.02 -14.29
N TRP A 820 -10.24 -37.54 -13.13
CA TRP A 820 -9.35 -36.92 -12.14
C TRP A 820 -8.37 -37.93 -11.52
N ARG A 821 -7.11 -37.54 -11.37
CA ARG A 821 -6.09 -38.28 -10.60
C ARG A 821 -5.49 -37.40 -9.52
N GLY A 822 -5.21 -38.00 -8.36
CA GLY A 822 -4.59 -37.31 -7.24
C GLY A 822 -3.07 -37.12 -7.42
N ALA A 823 -2.48 -36.22 -6.64
CA ALA A 823 -1.03 -36.09 -6.57
C ALA A 823 -0.39 -37.36 -6.01
N GLY A 824 0.85 -37.65 -6.41
CA GLY A 824 1.58 -38.87 -6.05
C GLY A 824 1.61 -39.92 -7.16
N ARG A 825 2.06 -41.12 -6.82
CA ARG A 825 2.32 -42.20 -7.78
C ARG A 825 1.03 -42.88 -8.22
N GLN A 826 0.82 -42.97 -9.52
CA GLN A 826 -0.36 -43.52 -10.18
C GLN A 826 0.03 -44.68 -11.10
N ARG A 827 -0.90 -45.61 -11.34
CA ARG A 827 -0.72 -46.78 -12.22
C ARG A 827 -1.94 -46.98 -13.09
N GLU A 828 -1.75 -47.11 -14.39
CA GLU A 828 -2.82 -47.32 -15.36
C GLU A 828 -2.53 -48.56 -16.21
N ARG A 829 -3.54 -49.42 -16.35
CA ARG A 829 -3.45 -50.63 -17.17
C ARG A 829 -3.85 -50.34 -18.61
N LEU A 830 -2.99 -50.69 -19.55
CA LEU A 830 -3.19 -50.57 -20.99
C LEU A 830 -3.39 -51.97 -21.56
N GLY A 831 -4.51 -52.17 -22.26
CA GLY A 831 -4.74 -53.35 -23.09
C GLY A 831 -4.26 -53.04 -24.50
N LEU A 832 -3.42 -53.91 -25.07
CA LEU A 832 -2.74 -53.69 -26.35
C LEU A 832 -3.36 -54.54 -27.48
N ALA A 833 -4.56 -55.08 -27.24
CA ALA A 833 -5.34 -55.82 -28.21
C ALA A 833 -5.74 -54.89 -29.38
N GLY A 834 -5.17 -55.15 -30.57
CA GLY A 834 -5.41 -54.38 -31.78
C GLY A 834 -4.19 -53.61 -32.30
N LEU A 835 -3.11 -53.52 -31.51
CA LEU A 835 -1.84 -52.90 -31.93
C LEU A 835 -0.94 -53.92 -32.64
N ALA A 836 -0.26 -53.48 -33.71
CA ALA A 836 0.74 -54.26 -34.43
C ALA A 836 2.09 -54.27 -33.68
N SER A 837 2.97 -55.22 -33.99
CA SER A 837 4.34 -55.23 -33.43
C SER A 837 5.08 -53.94 -33.84
N GLY A 838 5.63 -53.21 -32.88
CA GLY A 838 6.27 -51.92 -33.16
C GLY A 838 6.54 -51.07 -31.92
N VAL A 839 7.14 -49.91 -32.15
CA VAL A 839 7.42 -48.91 -31.12
C VAL A 839 6.33 -47.86 -31.11
N TYR A 840 5.76 -47.63 -29.93
CA TYR A 840 4.74 -46.64 -29.65
C TYR A 840 5.23 -45.67 -28.59
N TYR A 841 4.71 -44.45 -28.60
CA TYR A 841 4.94 -43.47 -27.56
C TYR A 841 3.65 -43.29 -26.78
N TRP A 842 3.73 -43.21 -25.46
CA TRP A 842 2.59 -42.82 -24.66
C TRP A 842 2.79 -41.42 -24.11
N ARG A 843 1.68 -40.68 -24.02
CA ARG A 843 1.63 -39.32 -23.50
C ARG A 843 0.47 -39.20 -22.53
N LEU A 844 0.77 -38.87 -21.29
CA LEU A 844 -0.22 -38.56 -20.27
C LEU A 844 -0.23 -37.05 -20.01
N ARG A 845 -1.41 -36.45 -20.09
CA ARG A 845 -1.65 -35.04 -19.73
C ARG A 845 -2.54 -35.00 -18.50
N ALA A 846 -2.08 -34.35 -17.43
CA ALA A 846 -2.88 -34.08 -16.24
C ALA A 846 -2.78 -32.58 -15.89
N GLY A 847 -3.78 -31.79 -16.29
CA GLY A 847 -3.68 -30.33 -16.24
C GLY A 847 -2.53 -29.80 -17.11
N THR A 848 -1.52 -29.15 -16.50
CA THR A 848 -0.30 -28.73 -17.22
C THR A 848 0.86 -29.72 -17.10
N GLU A 849 0.69 -30.80 -16.35
CA GLU A 849 1.72 -31.83 -16.22
C GLU A 849 1.68 -32.76 -17.43
N LEU A 850 2.87 -33.11 -17.91
CA LEU A 850 3.06 -33.94 -19.09
C LEU A 850 4.06 -35.05 -18.75
N ALA A 851 3.59 -36.29 -18.77
CA ALA A 851 4.46 -37.46 -18.73
C ALA A 851 4.46 -38.14 -20.10
N THR A 852 5.62 -38.59 -20.53
CA THR A 852 5.78 -39.33 -21.79
C THR A 852 6.71 -40.50 -21.60
N GLY A 853 6.50 -41.58 -22.35
CA GLY A 853 7.42 -42.71 -22.38
C GLY A 853 7.27 -43.52 -23.66
N THR A 854 8.09 -44.56 -23.78
CA THR A 854 8.12 -45.45 -24.94
C THR A 854 7.58 -46.82 -24.56
N LEU A 855 6.76 -47.40 -25.41
CA LEU A 855 6.18 -48.73 -25.32
C LEU A 855 6.63 -49.55 -26.54
N VAL A 856 7.16 -50.75 -26.33
CA VAL A 856 7.48 -51.68 -27.42
C VAL A 856 6.48 -52.82 -27.34
N VAL A 857 5.70 -53.02 -28.40
CA VAL A 857 4.74 -54.12 -28.51
C VAL A 857 5.34 -55.21 -29.38
N VAL A 858 5.34 -56.44 -28.89
CA VAL A 858 5.77 -57.64 -29.62
C VAL A 858 4.58 -58.60 -29.65
N ARG A 859 4.22 -59.10 -30.83
CA ARG A 859 3.24 -60.16 -31.03
C ARG A 859 3.89 -61.46 -31.46
#